data_AF-A0AAU9WV20-F1
#
_entry.id   AF-A0AAU9WV20-F1
#
_cell.length_a   1.000
_cell.length_b   1.000
_cell.length_c   1.000
_cell.angle_alpha   90.00
_cell.angle_beta   90.00
_cell.angle_gamma   90.00
#
_symmetry.space_group_name_H-M   'P 1'
#
loop_
_entity.id
_entity.type
_entity.pdbx_description
1 polymer ?
#
loop_
_entity_poly.entity_id
_entity_poly.type
_entity_poly.pdbx_seq_one_letter_code
_entity_poly.pdbx_strand_id
1 'polypeptide(L)'
;MINWGERSDGNAIVISTSVITDAYNEIATWRKNVFLVPYGKVGRDFIDQVTWHINDWNSGSDHQHISLKAAFVLLAVGLQKPSQKSKAKDHQDVLSKRLILWRQGEINKLLHERRIIQGRIRKLKASEPPDRSKVFAKLVLEGQINSALRFLSETTSSGVLSLTDEVMSQLKQKHPNPQSAKLGSLLFGPIDDQYPESVYTEVNGEMVRQAALRTKGAGGPSGVDANGFRRILACKSFKQSSTRLCEAIATMTRTLCTQYIDPMTIEPLVANRLIPLDKGEGAVRPIGVGEVLRRICGKFVMSVVKKDVVDASGSLQLCAGQKSGSEAAIHAMHTIFESDDTDAVLLIDASNAFNALNRAAALHNIRILCPIIAIYAINTYRQPARLFVIGGKEIVSAERTTQGDPLAMGLYALSIQPLITSLQAASSVKQCWFADDASGAGSIMEIRTWWDALSTLGPDFGYFPNDRKCWIIAKPAKEESVREAFKDTSINVTVQGQKHLGAAIGSREYQEEYVSEKVTNWINDIAKLAEFALSQPQACYAAYTFGLKHRWTYFLRTLPDIQDLLEPLEDAISHMLIPAITERKCNQLDRNILALPVRLGGLGLGNPSLEARCEYASSVKVTKPLVEQIVSQSHQLPEVSLTKLAQQEVRSERSKELEHRAERIKEMAPRKTQRALDLATEKGSSAWLTVLPLQDLGFDLNKREFRDAVKLRYDWPVEDIPSTCACGEAFTVDHSMICKLGGFITQRHNELRDLEAEFLSMVCSDVEIEPVLQDISGEHLNRGSNKAQDARLDIHARGFWERHRSAFSYVRVCHPNAVSYRDLEPQQIYRLHENEKKRLYSERVLDLSMEHLRLWSLPRLAEWERSA
;
A
#
# COMPACT_ATOMS: atom_id res chain seq x y z
N MET A 1 7.20 -31.39 28.78
CA MET A 1 7.75 -32.17 27.64
C MET A 1 6.65 -32.26 26.60
N ILE A 2 6.97 -32.10 25.32
CA ILE A 2 5.99 -32.12 24.21
C ILE A 2 6.35 -33.21 23.21
N ASN A 3 5.35 -33.95 22.73
CA ASN A 3 5.51 -34.83 21.59
C ASN A 3 5.67 -33.99 20.31
N TRP A 4 6.86 -33.99 19.74
CA TRP A 4 7.25 -33.17 18.60
C TRP A 4 7.02 -33.88 17.25
N GLY A 5 6.88 -35.19 17.27
CA GLY A 5 6.71 -36.02 16.08
C GLY A 5 7.22 -37.44 16.32
N GLU A 6 7.32 -38.23 15.26
CA GLU A 6 7.80 -39.61 15.33
C GLU A 6 9.06 -39.77 14.48
N ARG A 7 10.00 -40.56 15.00
CA ARG A 7 11.17 -41.01 14.25
C ARG A 7 10.74 -42.07 13.23
N SER A 8 11.61 -42.30 12.25
CA SER A 8 11.41 -43.36 11.25
C SER A 8 11.34 -44.77 11.82
N ASP A 9 11.79 -44.97 13.06
CA ASP A 9 11.71 -46.23 13.82
C ASP A 9 10.45 -46.33 14.70
N GLY A 10 9.53 -45.37 14.61
CA GLY A 10 8.27 -45.33 15.37
C GLY A 10 8.38 -44.74 16.78
N ASN A 11 9.57 -44.32 17.22
CA ASN A 11 9.73 -43.70 18.54
C ASN A 11 9.27 -42.24 18.55
N ALA A 12 8.54 -41.85 19.60
CA ALA A 12 8.14 -40.46 19.82
C ALA A 12 9.38 -39.57 20.04
N ILE A 13 9.45 -38.46 19.31
CA ILE A 13 10.41 -37.38 19.52
C ILE A 13 9.81 -36.47 20.58
N VAL A 14 10.47 -36.36 21.73
CA VAL A 14 10.01 -35.51 22.81
C VAL A 14 11.00 -34.40 23.06
N ILE A 15 10.53 -33.15 23.07
CA ILE A 15 11.36 -31.98 23.41
C ILE A 15 10.80 -31.26 24.64
N SER A 16 11.67 -30.56 25.38
CA SER A 16 11.23 -29.68 26.47
C SER A 16 10.60 -28.41 25.91
N THR A 17 9.54 -27.93 26.54
CA THR A 17 8.89 -26.64 26.20
C THR A 17 9.85 -25.46 26.41
N SER A 18 10.79 -25.59 27.35
CA SER A 18 11.85 -24.60 27.56
C SER A 18 12.72 -24.41 26.32
N VAL A 19 13.02 -25.46 25.55
CA VAL A 19 13.86 -25.37 24.35
C VAL A 19 13.26 -24.43 23.31
N ILE A 20 11.94 -24.51 23.07
CA ILE A 20 11.25 -23.62 22.12
C ILE A 20 11.08 -22.21 22.70
N THR A 21 10.82 -22.10 24.00
CA THR A 21 10.69 -20.79 24.67
C THR A 21 12.00 -20.02 24.64
N ASP A 22 13.11 -20.68 24.96
CA ASP A 22 14.45 -20.11 24.92
C ASP A 22 14.86 -19.77 23.49
N ALA A 23 14.54 -20.64 22.52
CA ALA A 23 14.72 -20.35 21.11
C ALA A 23 13.97 -19.08 20.69
N TYR A 24 12.71 -18.92 21.08
CA TYR A 24 11.91 -17.74 20.76
C TYR A 24 12.51 -16.45 21.35
N ASN A 25 12.93 -16.49 22.62
CA ASN A 25 13.58 -15.35 23.27
C ASN A 25 14.89 -14.97 22.57
N GLU A 26 15.65 -15.95 22.08
CA GLU A 26 16.89 -15.70 21.37
C GLU A 26 16.65 -15.08 19.98
N ILE A 27 15.78 -15.68 19.16
CA ILE A 27 15.55 -15.20 17.78
C ILE A 27 14.98 -13.78 17.74
N ALA A 28 14.21 -13.38 18.76
CA ALA A 28 13.62 -12.05 18.84
C ALA A 28 14.66 -10.93 18.94
N THR A 29 15.90 -11.27 19.31
CA THR A 29 17.04 -10.33 19.39
C THR A 29 17.90 -10.29 18.12
N TRP A 30 17.67 -11.20 17.17
CA TRP A 30 18.52 -11.35 15.99
C TRP A 30 18.39 -10.19 15.01
N ARG A 31 19.49 -9.91 14.32
CA ARG A 31 19.49 -8.95 13.20
C ARG A 31 18.77 -9.57 12.00
N LYS A 32 17.98 -8.75 11.30
CA LYS A 32 17.24 -9.16 10.09
C LYS A 32 18.23 -9.71 9.04
N ASN A 33 18.10 -10.98 8.70
CA ASN A 33 18.90 -11.65 7.68
C ASN A 33 18.11 -12.81 7.06
N VAL A 34 16.96 -12.51 6.46
CA VAL A 34 15.97 -13.51 6.01
C VAL A 34 15.93 -13.57 4.46
N PHE A 35 15.81 -14.77 3.88
CA PHE A 35 15.53 -14.98 2.45
C PHE A 35 14.06 -15.33 2.19
N LEU A 36 13.60 -15.17 0.95
CA LEU A 36 12.25 -15.56 0.53
C LEU A 36 12.14 -17.07 0.41
N VAL A 37 11.02 -17.66 0.85
CA VAL A 37 10.76 -19.10 0.72
C VAL A 37 11.00 -19.56 -0.73
N PRO A 38 11.93 -20.51 -0.97
CA PRO A 38 12.25 -21.02 -2.30
C PRO A 38 11.04 -21.66 -2.97
N TYR A 39 10.96 -21.56 -4.29
CA TYR A 39 9.94 -22.27 -5.07
C TYR A 39 10.13 -23.80 -4.99
N GLY A 40 9.10 -24.54 -5.42
CA GLY A 40 9.17 -26.00 -5.53
C GLY A 40 8.83 -26.75 -4.25
N LYS A 41 9.27 -28.02 -4.15
CA LYS A 41 8.88 -28.95 -3.08
C LYS A 41 9.33 -28.47 -1.69
N VAL A 42 10.59 -28.07 -1.55
CA VAL A 42 11.15 -27.62 -0.26
C VAL A 42 10.38 -26.44 0.32
N GLY A 43 9.95 -25.49 -0.52
CA GLY A 43 9.10 -24.39 -0.09
C GLY A 43 7.71 -24.82 0.38
N ARG A 44 7.09 -25.78 -0.31
CA ARG A 44 5.79 -26.36 0.12
C ARG A 44 5.93 -27.09 1.46
N ASP A 45 6.94 -27.95 1.60
CA ASP A 45 7.25 -28.65 2.84
C ASP A 45 7.43 -27.69 4.02
N PHE A 46 8.09 -26.54 3.81
CA PHE A 46 8.24 -25.51 4.83
C PHE A 46 6.89 -24.89 5.23
N ILE A 47 6.07 -24.52 4.24
CA ILE A 47 4.73 -23.96 4.46
C ILE A 47 3.82 -24.95 5.19
N ASP A 48 3.88 -26.23 4.84
CA ASP A 48 3.09 -27.28 5.49
C ASP A 48 3.49 -27.46 6.96
N GLN A 49 4.78 -27.31 7.30
CA GLN A 49 5.25 -27.33 8.70
C GLN A 49 4.76 -26.12 9.50
N VAL A 50 4.77 -24.91 8.91
CA VAL A 50 4.18 -23.73 9.55
C VAL A 50 2.67 -23.93 9.75
N THR A 51 1.98 -24.50 8.75
CA THR A 51 0.55 -24.81 8.82
C THR A 51 0.25 -25.79 9.95
N TRP A 52 1.08 -26.81 10.14
CA TRP A 52 0.93 -27.78 11.22
C TRP A 52 0.93 -27.11 12.59
N HIS A 53 1.90 -26.24 12.89
CA HIS A 53 1.95 -25.52 14.18
C HIS A 53 0.77 -24.58 14.42
N ILE A 54 0.26 -23.94 13.37
CA ILE A 54 -0.94 -23.09 13.50
C ILE A 54 -2.19 -23.95 13.74
N ASN A 55 -2.31 -25.10 13.06
CA ASN A 55 -3.43 -26.02 13.28
C ASN A 55 -3.39 -26.69 14.65
N ASP A 56 -2.21 -26.97 15.18
CA ASP A 56 -2.01 -27.46 16.53
C ASP A 56 -2.50 -26.43 17.58
N TRP A 57 -2.29 -25.14 17.32
CA TRP A 57 -2.91 -24.09 18.12
C TRP A 57 -4.45 -24.05 17.94
N ASN A 58 -4.94 -24.17 16.71
CA ASN A 58 -6.37 -24.13 16.39
C ASN A 58 -7.17 -25.29 17.01
N SER A 59 -6.56 -26.46 17.17
CA SER A 59 -7.22 -27.64 17.73
C SER A 59 -7.33 -27.62 19.25
N GLY A 60 -6.70 -26.66 19.93
CA GLY A 60 -6.64 -26.64 21.39
C GLY A 60 -5.91 -27.85 21.95
N SER A 61 -4.89 -28.35 21.25
CA SER A 61 -4.09 -29.50 21.71
C SER A 61 -3.37 -29.19 23.02
N ASP A 62 -2.84 -30.23 23.68
CA ASP A 62 -1.97 -30.09 24.86
C ASP A 62 -0.74 -29.19 24.58
N HIS A 63 -0.40 -29.03 23.31
CA HIS A 63 0.73 -28.24 22.83
C HIS A 63 0.37 -26.79 22.52
N GLN A 64 -0.90 -26.39 22.55
CA GLN A 64 -1.37 -25.05 22.17
C GLN A 64 -0.54 -23.91 22.79
N HIS A 65 -0.08 -24.07 24.03
CA HIS A 65 0.76 -23.10 24.76
C HIS A 65 2.15 -22.84 24.15
N ILE A 66 2.63 -23.69 23.23
CA ILE A 66 3.95 -23.57 22.59
C ILE A 66 3.90 -23.50 21.06
N SER A 67 2.79 -23.89 20.42
CA SER A 67 2.70 -24.06 18.97
C SER A 67 2.99 -22.77 18.19
N LEU A 68 2.46 -21.62 18.62
CA LEU A 68 2.76 -20.34 17.95
C LEU A 68 4.24 -19.94 18.11
N LYS A 69 4.85 -20.18 19.28
CA LYS A 69 6.30 -19.95 19.46
C LYS A 69 7.08 -20.83 18.50
N ALA A 70 6.71 -22.11 18.38
CA ALA A 70 7.33 -23.04 17.43
C ALA A 70 7.20 -22.55 15.97
N ALA A 71 6.03 -22.05 15.56
CA ALA A 71 5.83 -21.48 14.23
C ALA A 71 6.76 -20.29 13.95
N PHE A 72 6.86 -19.33 14.88
CA PHE A 72 7.74 -18.16 14.70
C PHE A 72 9.23 -18.52 14.77
N VAL A 73 9.60 -19.51 15.60
CA VAL A 73 10.97 -20.06 15.62
C VAL A 73 11.29 -20.70 14.27
N LEU A 74 10.40 -21.52 13.71
CA LEU A 74 10.59 -22.13 12.39
C LEU A 74 10.80 -21.07 11.30
N LEU A 75 10.00 -19.99 11.32
CA LEU A 75 10.16 -18.87 10.39
C LEU A 75 11.56 -18.26 10.46
N ALA A 76 12.05 -17.97 11.66
CA ALA A 76 13.36 -17.34 11.86
C ALA A 76 14.54 -18.27 11.56
N VAL A 77 14.51 -19.51 12.06
CA VAL A 77 15.61 -20.47 11.89
C VAL A 77 15.62 -21.11 10.50
N GLY A 78 14.46 -21.28 9.87
CA GLY A 78 14.35 -21.84 8.52
C GLY A 78 14.88 -20.88 7.47
N LEU A 79 14.52 -19.59 7.57
CA LEU A 79 14.71 -18.61 6.50
C LEU A 79 15.94 -17.70 6.66
N GLN A 80 16.83 -17.95 7.63
CA GLN A 80 18.03 -17.13 7.81
C GLN A 80 19.06 -17.36 6.68
N LYS A 81 19.55 -16.30 6.03
CA LYS A 81 20.55 -16.44 4.95
C LYS A 81 21.85 -17.06 5.46
N PRO A 82 22.38 -18.09 4.80
CA PRO A 82 23.65 -18.71 5.19
C PRO A 82 24.86 -17.79 4.95
N SER A 83 24.76 -16.86 3.99
CA SER A 83 25.76 -15.83 3.74
C SER A 83 25.14 -14.61 3.05
N GLN A 84 25.82 -13.46 3.08
CA GLN A 84 25.35 -12.23 2.42
C GLN A 84 25.23 -12.38 0.90
N LYS A 85 26.06 -13.23 0.29
CA LYS A 85 26.10 -13.48 -1.18
C LYS A 85 25.36 -14.77 -1.59
N SER A 86 24.61 -15.39 -0.68
CA SER A 86 23.89 -16.64 -0.94
C SER A 86 22.83 -16.46 -2.01
N LYS A 87 22.75 -17.44 -2.93
CA LYS A 87 21.83 -17.47 -4.07
C LYS A 87 20.64 -18.40 -3.81
N ALA A 88 19.65 -18.37 -4.70
CA ALA A 88 18.42 -19.15 -4.57
C ALA A 88 18.66 -20.67 -4.40
N LYS A 89 19.65 -21.24 -5.11
CA LYS A 89 20.04 -22.65 -4.96
C LYS A 89 20.56 -22.95 -3.55
N ASP A 90 21.42 -22.09 -3.02
CA ASP A 90 21.94 -22.22 -1.65
C ASP A 90 20.79 -22.19 -0.63
N HIS A 91 19.80 -21.31 -0.85
CA HIS A 91 18.62 -21.20 0.03
C HIS A 91 17.78 -22.47 0.03
N GLN A 92 17.58 -23.08 -1.14
CA GLN A 92 16.85 -24.34 -1.28
C GLN A 92 17.55 -25.51 -0.56
N ASP A 93 18.86 -25.68 -0.79
CA ASP A 93 19.64 -26.78 -0.21
C ASP A 93 19.71 -26.67 1.31
N VAL A 94 19.93 -25.45 1.80
CA VAL A 94 20.03 -25.17 3.23
C VAL A 94 18.68 -25.30 3.92
N LEU A 95 17.58 -24.82 3.34
CA LEU A 95 16.24 -24.97 3.91
C LEU A 95 15.85 -26.45 4.04
N SER A 96 16.16 -27.26 3.01
CA SER A 96 15.90 -28.71 3.03
C SER A 96 16.58 -29.38 4.22
N LYS A 97 17.88 -29.12 4.45
CA LYS A 97 18.64 -29.65 5.59
C LYS A 97 18.07 -29.19 6.94
N ARG A 98 17.67 -27.93 7.03
CA ARG A 98 17.09 -27.35 8.26
C ARG A 98 15.75 -27.98 8.61
N LEU A 99 14.91 -28.26 7.62
CA LEU A 99 13.63 -28.94 7.83
C LEU A 99 13.80 -30.38 8.36
N ILE A 100 14.85 -31.08 7.95
CA ILE A 100 15.17 -32.41 8.51
C ILE A 100 15.50 -32.29 10.00
N LEU A 101 16.40 -31.38 10.37
CA LEU A 101 16.75 -31.14 11.77
C LEU A 101 15.54 -30.67 12.60
N TRP A 102 14.69 -29.83 12.01
CA TRP A 102 13.45 -29.38 12.63
C TRP A 102 12.55 -30.56 12.97
N ARG A 103 12.26 -31.44 12.01
CA ARG A 103 11.42 -32.64 12.21
C ARG A 103 12.03 -33.61 13.23
N GLN A 104 13.35 -33.64 13.35
CA GLN A 104 14.08 -34.46 14.34
C GLN A 104 14.10 -33.86 15.76
N GLY A 105 13.53 -32.67 15.98
CA GLY A 105 13.56 -31.98 17.27
C GLY A 105 14.93 -31.36 17.62
N GLU A 106 15.84 -31.23 16.65
CA GLU A 106 17.23 -30.78 16.83
C GLU A 106 17.35 -29.25 16.84
N ILE A 107 16.55 -28.59 17.68
CA ILE A 107 16.41 -27.13 17.74
C ILE A 107 17.73 -26.46 18.14
N ASN A 108 18.47 -27.05 19.09
CA ASN A 108 19.75 -26.51 19.54
C ASN A 108 20.82 -26.53 18.44
N LYS A 109 20.82 -27.54 17.57
CA LYS A 109 21.72 -27.59 16.39
C LYS A 109 21.37 -26.48 15.40
N LEU A 110 20.07 -26.24 15.18
CA LEU A 110 19.61 -25.12 14.35
C LEU A 110 20.06 -23.77 14.94
N LEU A 111 19.82 -23.53 16.23
CA LEU A 111 20.24 -22.28 16.89
C LEU A 111 21.75 -22.08 16.84
N HIS A 112 22.55 -23.13 17.06
CA HIS A 112 24.00 -23.04 17.00
C HIS A 112 24.51 -22.56 15.63
N GLU A 113 23.99 -23.13 14.53
CA GLU A 113 24.32 -22.68 13.16
C GLU A 113 23.99 -21.19 12.98
N ARG A 114 22.84 -20.75 13.52
CA ARG A 114 22.36 -19.36 13.41
C ARG A 114 23.18 -18.38 14.23
N ARG A 115 23.62 -18.75 15.43
CA ARG A 115 24.51 -17.93 16.28
C ARG A 115 25.82 -17.60 15.55
N ILE A 116 26.40 -18.61 14.89
CA ILE A 116 27.61 -18.43 14.07
C ILE A 116 27.35 -17.43 12.94
N ILE A 117 26.22 -17.55 12.24
CA ILE A 117 25.85 -16.63 11.16
C ILE A 117 25.62 -15.21 11.71
N GLN A 118 24.84 -15.05 12.79
CA GLN A 118 24.56 -13.76 13.43
C GLN A 118 25.84 -13.05 13.87
N GLY A 119 26.80 -13.78 14.44
CA GLY A 119 28.12 -13.24 14.79
C GLY A 119 28.95 -12.77 13.58
N ARG A 120 28.71 -13.35 12.39
CA ARG A 120 29.36 -12.97 11.13
C ARG A 120 28.65 -11.82 10.40
N ILE A 121 27.45 -11.42 10.82
CA ILE A 121 26.77 -10.24 10.25
C ILE A 121 27.58 -9.01 10.68
N ARG A 122 28.52 -8.59 9.83
CA ARG A 122 29.30 -7.37 10.01
C ARG A 122 28.34 -6.20 10.23
N LYS A 123 28.63 -5.33 11.20
CA LYS A 123 28.13 -3.94 11.13
C LYS A 123 28.62 -3.42 9.78
N LEU A 124 27.72 -2.92 8.93
CA LEU A 124 28.14 -2.21 7.74
C LEU A 124 29.14 -1.14 8.19
N LYS A 125 30.43 -1.32 7.87
CA LYS A 125 31.32 -0.16 7.79
C LYS A 125 30.68 0.73 6.74
N ALA A 126 30.58 2.03 7.02
CA ALA A 126 30.29 3.00 5.98
C ALA A 126 31.37 2.81 4.91
N SER A 127 31.06 2.05 3.86
CA SER A 127 31.71 2.26 2.57
C SER A 127 31.35 3.67 2.13
N GLU A 128 32.09 4.23 1.18
CA GLU A 128 31.67 5.44 0.46
C GLU A 128 30.15 5.42 0.25
N PRO A 129 29.45 6.52 0.57
CA PRO A 129 28.00 6.53 0.53
C PRO A 129 27.59 6.06 -0.87
N PRO A 130 26.83 4.96 -0.99
CA PRO A 130 26.38 4.49 -2.29
C PRO A 130 25.69 5.66 -2.99
N ASP A 131 25.96 5.82 -4.29
CA ASP A 131 25.31 6.82 -5.13
C ASP A 131 23.82 6.90 -4.77
N ARG A 132 23.41 8.05 -4.22
CA ARG A 132 22.08 8.25 -3.66
C ARG A 132 21.00 7.90 -4.68
N SER A 133 21.26 8.17 -5.97
CA SER A 133 20.33 7.85 -7.06
C SER A 133 20.14 6.34 -7.24
N LYS A 134 21.19 5.52 -7.06
CA LYS A 134 21.12 4.06 -7.15
C LYS A 134 20.36 3.45 -5.98
N VAL A 135 20.56 3.97 -4.77
CA VAL A 135 19.79 3.51 -3.59
C VAL A 135 18.32 3.89 -3.73
N PHE A 136 18.06 5.13 -4.16
CA PHE A 136 16.71 5.60 -4.48
C PHE A 136 16.03 4.69 -5.49
N ALA A 137 16.67 4.45 -6.64
CA ALA A 137 16.12 3.60 -7.69
C ALA A 137 15.87 2.19 -7.18
N LYS A 138 16.83 1.57 -6.50
CA LYS A 138 16.67 0.24 -5.91
C LYS A 138 15.43 0.16 -5.01
N LEU A 139 15.20 1.15 -4.15
CA LEU A 139 14.01 1.18 -3.29
C LEU A 139 12.71 1.30 -4.09
N VAL A 140 12.69 2.09 -5.16
CA VAL A 140 11.54 2.18 -6.07
C VAL A 140 11.28 0.84 -6.77
N LEU A 141 12.33 0.20 -7.29
CA LEU A 141 12.25 -1.10 -7.96
C LEU A 141 11.87 -2.25 -7.01
N GLU A 142 12.06 -2.08 -5.70
CA GLU A 142 11.54 -3.00 -4.66
C GLU A 142 10.10 -2.65 -4.21
N GLY A 143 9.49 -1.62 -4.79
CA GLY A 143 8.14 -1.14 -4.45
C GLY A 143 8.06 -0.33 -3.15
N GLN A 144 9.19 0.18 -2.65
CA GLN A 144 9.32 0.95 -1.41
C GLN A 144 9.33 2.46 -1.64
N ILE A 145 8.29 2.98 -2.32
CA ILE A 145 8.19 4.40 -2.74
C ILE A 145 8.44 5.38 -1.59
N ASN A 146 7.77 5.21 -0.44
CA ASN A 146 7.93 6.14 0.70
C ASN A 146 9.36 6.13 1.28
N SER A 147 10.05 4.99 1.24
CA SER A 147 11.45 4.91 1.65
C SER A 147 12.34 5.64 0.65
N ALA A 148 12.07 5.50 -0.65
CA ALA A 148 12.79 6.19 -1.71
C ALA A 148 12.62 7.72 -1.61
N LEU A 149 11.40 8.22 -1.42
CA LEU A 149 11.14 9.67 -1.33
C LEU A 149 11.87 10.38 -0.18
N ARG A 150 12.33 9.66 0.86
CA ARG A 150 13.17 10.24 1.93
C ARG A 150 14.57 10.62 1.45
N PHE A 151 15.03 10.09 0.31
CA PHE A 151 16.30 10.48 -0.31
C PHE A 151 16.20 11.78 -1.10
N LEU A 152 14.99 12.32 -1.30
CA LEU A 152 14.79 13.63 -1.91
C LEU A 152 14.97 14.78 -0.90
N SER A 153 14.60 14.54 0.36
CA SER A 153 14.69 15.53 1.43
C SER A 153 16.07 15.52 2.09
N GLU A 154 16.66 16.71 2.31
CA GLU A 154 17.91 16.88 3.07
C GLU A 154 17.74 16.73 4.58
N THR A 155 16.51 16.60 5.07
CA THR A 155 16.21 16.51 6.51
C THR A 155 16.82 15.24 7.11
N THR A 156 17.82 15.48 7.94
CA THR A 156 18.61 14.56 8.76
C THR A 156 17.81 13.94 9.90
N SER A 157 16.57 13.46 9.67
CA SER A 157 16.06 12.43 10.59
C SER A 157 16.93 11.21 10.39
N SER A 158 17.82 10.93 11.34
CA SER A 158 18.93 9.97 11.23
C SER A 158 18.48 8.48 11.14
N GLY A 159 17.20 8.24 10.85
CA GLY A 159 16.60 6.93 10.74
C GLY A 159 16.42 6.30 12.12
N VAL A 160 17.05 5.14 12.32
CA VAL A 160 16.98 4.41 13.59
C VAL A 160 18.12 4.87 14.49
N LEU A 161 17.78 5.36 15.68
CA LEU A 161 18.76 5.81 16.65
C LEU A 161 19.57 4.64 17.23
N SER A 162 20.83 4.90 17.56
CA SER A 162 21.65 3.98 18.33
C SER A 162 21.12 3.90 19.77
N LEU A 163 21.32 2.74 20.41
CA LEU A 163 20.81 2.50 21.76
C LEU A 163 21.80 2.99 22.82
N THR A 164 21.81 4.30 23.02
CA THR A 164 22.45 4.92 24.18
C THR A 164 21.55 4.79 25.41
N ASP A 165 22.10 5.02 26.61
CA ASP A 165 21.31 5.00 27.84
C ASP A 165 20.24 6.10 27.85
N GLU A 166 20.52 7.24 27.21
CA GLU A 166 19.57 8.33 27.00
C GLU A 166 18.38 7.90 26.14
N VAL A 167 18.64 7.25 24.99
CA VAL A 167 17.58 6.72 24.13
C VAL A 167 16.75 5.68 24.88
N MET A 168 17.39 4.82 25.67
CA MET A 168 16.67 3.84 26.50
C MET A 168 15.83 4.49 27.60
N SER A 169 16.31 5.58 28.21
CA SER A 169 15.55 6.35 29.20
C SER A 169 14.29 6.95 28.57
N GLN A 170 14.43 7.63 27.42
CA GLN A 170 13.30 8.17 26.68
C GLN A 170 12.31 7.09 26.24
N LEU A 171 12.80 5.91 25.81
CA LEU A 171 11.93 4.78 25.50
C LEU A 171 11.13 4.34 26.74
N LYS A 172 11.76 4.18 27.91
CA LYS A 172 11.05 3.80 29.15
C LYS A 172 10.02 4.84 29.55
N GLN A 173 10.36 6.14 29.51
CA GLN A 173 9.42 7.22 29.84
C GLN A 173 8.17 7.22 28.95
N LYS A 174 8.30 6.78 27.69
CA LYS A 174 7.17 6.70 26.74
C LYS A 174 6.32 5.44 26.88
N HIS A 175 6.69 4.51 27.76
CA HIS A 175 5.91 3.30 28.07
C HIS A 175 5.51 3.33 29.55
N PRO A 176 4.41 4.03 29.90
CA PRO A 176 4.00 4.18 31.28
C PRO A 176 3.54 2.85 31.89
N ASN A 177 3.55 2.81 33.22
CA ASN A 177 2.98 1.74 34.03
C ASN A 177 1.45 1.71 33.88
N PRO A 178 0.81 0.56 34.11
CA PRO A 178 -0.64 0.44 33.98
C PRO A 178 -1.36 1.33 35.00
N GLN A 179 -2.45 1.96 34.56
CA GLN A 179 -3.36 2.77 35.36
C GLN A 179 -4.65 1.99 35.61
N SER A 180 -5.20 2.11 36.82
CA SER A 180 -6.53 1.60 37.10
C SER A 180 -7.58 2.43 36.37
N ALA A 181 -8.65 1.80 35.90
CA ALA A 181 -9.83 2.53 35.46
C ALA A 181 -10.47 3.24 36.66
N LYS A 182 -10.95 4.47 36.43
CA LYS A 182 -11.73 5.22 37.43
C LYS A 182 -13.20 5.11 37.10
N LEU A 183 -14.05 5.18 38.12
CA LEU A 183 -15.50 4.99 37.94
C LEU A 183 -16.10 5.97 36.91
N GLY A 184 -15.64 7.22 36.88
CA GLY A 184 -16.09 8.25 35.94
C GLY A 184 -15.69 8.02 34.48
N SER A 185 -14.70 7.15 34.20
CA SER A 185 -14.32 6.79 32.83
C SER A 185 -14.93 5.47 32.33
N LEU A 186 -15.75 4.80 33.15
CA LEU A 186 -16.40 3.55 32.80
C LEU A 186 -17.84 3.78 32.32
N LEU A 187 -18.18 3.16 31.19
CA LEU A 187 -19.55 3.05 30.72
C LEU A 187 -20.28 1.91 31.46
N PHE A 188 -21.59 2.08 31.64
CA PHE A 188 -22.47 1.06 32.18
C PHE A 188 -23.60 0.80 31.19
N GLY A 189 -23.77 -0.45 30.79
CA GLY A 189 -24.73 -0.88 29.78
C GLY A 189 -24.74 -2.40 29.64
N PRO A 190 -25.62 -2.96 28.80
CA PRO A 190 -25.61 -4.38 28.52
C PRO A 190 -24.27 -4.76 27.91
N ILE A 191 -23.66 -5.82 28.43
CA ILE A 191 -22.46 -6.41 27.86
C ILE A 191 -22.88 -7.70 27.19
N ASP A 192 -22.76 -7.73 25.86
CA ASP A 192 -22.94 -8.94 25.07
C ASP A 192 -21.56 -9.49 24.71
N ASP A 193 -21.12 -10.51 25.44
CA ASP A 193 -19.88 -11.25 25.11
C ASP A 193 -20.16 -12.47 24.21
N GLN A 194 -21.39 -12.67 23.74
CA GLN A 194 -21.81 -13.84 22.96
C GLN A 194 -22.12 -13.46 21.52
N TYR A 195 -21.09 -13.07 20.77
CA TYR A 195 -21.23 -12.84 19.34
C TYR A 195 -21.25 -14.16 18.57
N PRO A 196 -22.27 -14.39 17.72
CA PRO A 196 -22.35 -15.63 16.97
C PRO A 196 -21.22 -15.71 15.94
N GLU A 197 -20.61 -16.90 15.83
CA GLU A 197 -19.52 -17.16 14.88
C GLU A 197 -19.94 -16.85 13.42
N SER A 198 -21.24 -16.86 13.11
CA SER A 198 -21.79 -16.48 11.81
C SER A 198 -21.42 -15.07 11.35
N VAL A 199 -21.11 -14.15 12.26
CA VAL A 199 -20.59 -12.80 11.91
C VAL A 199 -19.23 -12.89 11.22
N TYR A 200 -18.47 -13.95 11.56
CA TYR A 200 -17.12 -14.22 11.11
C TYR A 200 -17.06 -15.34 10.07
N THR A 201 -18.19 -15.85 9.54
CA THR A 201 -18.14 -16.90 8.51
C THR A 201 -17.55 -16.42 7.19
N GLU A 202 -17.59 -15.11 6.92
CA GLU A 202 -16.89 -14.53 5.76
C GLU A 202 -15.36 -14.65 5.89
N VAL A 203 -14.82 -14.86 7.10
CA VAL A 203 -13.39 -15.10 7.31
C VAL A 203 -12.97 -16.40 6.64
N ASN A 204 -12.25 -16.32 5.52
CA ASN A 204 -11.74 -17.46 4.78
C ASN A 204 -10.31 -17.25 4.27
N GLY A 205 -9.71 -18.30 3.71
CA GLY A 205 -8.33 -18.27 3.23
C GLY A 205 -8.09 -17.27 2.08
N GLU A 206 -9.08 -17.01 1.23
CA GLU A 206 -8.93 -16.01 0.15
C GLU A 206 -8.83 -14.58 0.72
N MET A 207 -9.61 -14.25 1.74
CA MET A 207 -9.48 -12.95 2.39
C MET A 207 -8.14 -12.78 3.11
N VAL A 208 -7.58 -13.85 3.72
CA VAL A 208 -6.21 -13.85 4.28
C VAL A 208 -5.19 -13.57 3.20
N ARG A 209 -5.31 -14.21 2.03
CA ARG A 209 -4.45 -13.97 0.88
C ARG A 209 -4.51 -12.53 0.39
N GLN A 210 -5.72 -11.96 0.26
CA GLN A 210 -5.91 -10.56 -0.13
C GLN A 210 -5.36 -9.58 0.91
N ALA A 211 -5.47 -9.90 2.20
CA ALA A 211 -4.85 -9.12 3.27
C ALA A 211 -3.31 -9.18 3.21
N ALA A 212 -2.73 -10.34 2.91
CA ALA A 212 -1.29 -10.50 2.72
C ALA A 212 -0.76 -9.68 1.54
N LEU A 213 -1.46 -9.66 0.39
CA LEU A 213 -1.11 -8.84 -0.77
C LEU A 213 -1.07 -7.34 -0.44
N ARG A 214 -2.02 -6.87 0.37
CA ARG A 214 -2.15 -5.48 0.80
C ARG A 214 -1.28 -5.10 2.01
N THR A 215 -0.66 -6.08 2.67
CA THR A 215 0.21 -5.84 3.82
C THR A 215 1.57 -5.35 3.35
N LYS A 216 2.10 -4.35 4.07
CA LYS A 216 3.40 -3.72 3.84
C LYS A 216 4.17 -3.61 5.16
N GLY A 217 5.44 -3.25 5.09
CA GLY A 217 6.27 -2.96 6.27
C GLY A 217 7.17 -4.13 6.72
N ALA A 218 8.02 -3.82 7.70
CA ALA A 218 9.07 -4.71 8.18
C ALA A 218 8.52 -5.89 9.01
N GLY A 219 9.34 -6.94 9.17
CA GLY A 219 9.03 -8.07 10.04
C GLY A 219 9.12 -7.71 11.52
N GLY A 220 8.30 -8.39 12.34
CA GLY A 220 8.36 -8.34 13.79
C GLY A 220 9.52 -9.16 14.37
N PRO A 221 9.36 -9.73 15.57
CA PRO A 221 10.37 -10.59 16.21
C PRO A 221 10.88 -11.75 15.33
N SER A 222 10.03 -12.40 14.54
CA SER A 222 10.40 -13.48 13.61
C SER A 222 11.30 -13.03 12.45
N GLY A 223 11.37 -11.72 12.18
CA GLY A 223 12.18 -11.13 11.12
C GLY A 223 11.62 -11.25 9.69
N VAL A 224 10.59 -12.06 9.46
CA VAL A 224 9.92 -12.20 8.15
C VAL A 224 9.04 -10.97 7.90
N ASP A 225 9.27 -10.26 6.81
CA ASP A 225 8.53 -9.05 6.47
C ASP A 225 7.30 -9.32 5.60
N ALA A 226 6.58 -8.26 5.24
CA ALA A 226 5.38 -8.37 4.42
C ALA A 226 5.62 -9.01 3.04
N ASN A 227 6.81 -8.84 2.45
CA ASN A 227 7.14 -9.49 1.18
C ASN A 227 7.35 -11.01 1.38
N GLY A 228 8.00 -11.40 2.48
CA GLY A 228 8.13 -12.79 2.89
C GLY A 228 6.77 -13.49 3.07
N PHE A 229 5.84 -12.85 3.80
CA PHE A 229 4.49 -13.40 3.95
C PHE A 229 3.67 -13.37 2.65
N ARG A 230 3.86 -12.37 1.78
CA ARG A 230 3.25 -12.37 0.44
C ARG A 230 3.72 -13.56 -0.38
N ARG A 231 5.02 -13.89 -0.33
CA ARG A 231 5.57 -15.11 -0.96
C ARG A 231 4.89 -16.36 -0.40
N ILE A 232 4.82 -16.48 0.92
CA ILE A 232 4.23 -17.64 1.61
C ILE A 232 2.75 -17.84 1.28
N LEU A 233 1.94 -16.77 1.33
CA LEU A 233 0.48 -16.85 1.33
C LEU A 233 -0.17 -16.56 -0.03
N ALA A 234 0.49 -15.84 -0.95
CA ALA A 234 -0.14 -15.42 -2.20
C ALA A 234 0.44 -16.09 -3.46
N CYS A 235 1.59 -16.75 -3.35
CA CYS A 235 2.28 -17.33 -4.49
C CYS A 235 1.60 -18.62 -4.97
N LYS A 236 1.09 -18.62 -6.21
CA LYS A 236 0.35 -19.75 -6.79
C LYS A 236 1.21 -21.02 -6.97
N SER A 237 2.53 -20.88 -7.09
CA SER A 237 3.45 -22.03 -7.24
C SER A 237 3.44 -23.00 -6.06
N PHE A 238 2.99 -22.55 -4.87
CA PHE A 238 2.89 -23.38 -3.68
C PHE A 238 1.59 -24.20 -3.61
N LYS A 239 0.69 -24.05 -4.60
CA LYS A 239 -0.54 -24.85 -4.74
C LYS A 239 -1.34 -24.92 -3.43
N GLN A 240 -1.75 -26.12 -3.01
CA GLN A 240 -2.58 -26.34 -1.83
C GLN A 240 -1.90 -25.97 -0.52
N SER A 241 -0.56 -26.02 -0.41
CA SER A 241 0.14 -25.69 0.85
C SER A 241 -0.15 -24.27 1.31
N SER A 242 -0.06 -23.30 0.39
CA SER A 242 -0.40 -21.89 0.68
C SER A 242 -1.89 -21.72 1.01
N THR A 243 -2.76 -22.44 0.29
CA THR A 243 -4.22 -22.38 0.53
C THR A 243 -4.57 -22.91 1.92
N ARG A 244 -4.00 -24.05 2.34
CA ARG A 244 -4.21 -24.65 3.67
C ARG A 244 -3.68 -23.74 4.79
N LEU A 245 -2.53 -23.10 4.58
CA LEU A 245 -2.01 -22.12 5.55
C LEU A 245 -2.97 -20.93 5.70
N CYS A 246 -3.49 -20.40 4.60
CA CYS A 246 -4.47 -19.33 4.63
C CYS A 246 -5.75 -19.74 5.39
N GLU A 247 -6.25 -20.96 5.21
CA GLU A 247 -7.41 -21.46 5.96
C GLU A 247 -7.11 -21.69 7.45
N ALA A 248 -5.91 -22.16 7.79
CA ALA A 248 -5.47 -22.29 9.18
C ALA A 248 -5.42 -20.93 9.89
N ILE A 249 -4.91 -19.90 9.21
CA ILE A 249 -4.87 -18.52 9.73
C ILE A 249 -6.28 -17.93 9.84
N ALA A 250 -7.16 -18.20 8.87
CA ALA A 250 -8.57 -17.78 8.92
C ALA A 250 -9.26 -18.37 10.16
N THR A 251 -9.06 -19.67 10.41
CA THR A 251 -9.59 -20.37 11.59
C THR A 251 -9.06 -19.75 12.88
N MET A 252 -7.74 -19.56 12.99
CA MET A 252 -7.12 -18.88 14.14
C MET A 252 -7.74 -17.50 14.39
N THR A 253 -7.96 -16.74 13.31
CA THR A 253 -8.54 -15.39 13.40
C THR A 253 -9.98 -15.42 13.90
N ARG A 254 -10.81 -16.38 13.46
CA ARG A 254 -12.19 -16.55 13.97
C ARG A 254 -12.18 -16.88 15.46
N THR A 255 -11.31 -17.79 15.91
CA THR A 255 -11.16 -18.13 17.33
C THR A 255 -10.78 -16.90 18.16
N LEU A 256 -9.82 -16.09 17.66
CA LEU A 256 -9.42 -14.84 18.33
C LEU A 256 -10.54 -13.80 18.42
N CYS A 257 -11.55 -13.86 17.56
CA CYS A 257 -12.70 -12.94 17.58
C CYS A 257 -13.88 -13.43 18.42
N THR A 258 -13.97 -14.74 18.68
CA THR A 258 -15.17 -15.37 19.27
C THR A 258 -14.92 -15.97 20.65
N GLN A 259 -13.66 -16.21 21.03
CA GLN A 259 -13.31 -16.87 22.29
C GLN A 259 -12.29 -16.06 23.08
N TYR A 260 -12.43 -16.05 24.40
CA TYR A 260 -11.37 -15.57 25.30
C TYR A 260 -10.26 -16.61 25.39
N ILE A 261 -9.08 -16.26 24.87
CA ILE A 261 -7.93 -17.17 24.78
C ILE A 261 -7.00 -17.02 26.00
N ASP A 262 -6.24 -18.03 26.39
CA ASP A 262 -5.12 -17.80 27.31
C ASP A 262 -4.05 -16.90 26.64
N PRO A 263 -3.77 -15.69 27.15
CA PRO A 263 -2.75 -14.79 26.60
C PRO A 263 -1.38 -15.43 26.38
N MET A 264 -1.00 -16.41 27.21
CA MET A 264 0.31 -17.07 27.12
C MET A 264 0.48 -17.85 25.81
N THR A 265 -0.62 -18.33 25.23
CA THR A 265 -0.61 -19.09 23.95
C THR A 265 -0.38 -18.18 22.74
N ILE A 266 -0.75 -16.89 22.84
CA ILE A 266 -0.66 -15.89 21.75
C ILE A 266 0.39 -14.82 22.00
N GLU A 267 1.13 -14.88 23.11
CA GLU A 267 2.25 -13.99 23.43
C GLU A 267 3.18 -13.70 22.23
N PRO A 268 3.65 -14.71 21.47
CA PRO A 268 4.56 -14.42 20.35
C PRO A 268 3.88 -13.71 19.16
N LEU A 269 2.56 -13.82 19.03
CA LEU A 269 1.78 -13.11 18.01
C LEU A 269 1.61 -11.62 18.37
N VAL A 270 1.46 -11.31 19.66
CA VAL A 270 1.27 -9.93 20.14
C VAL A 270 2.57 -9.19 20.44
N ALA A 271 3.69 -9.90 20.57
CA ALA A 271 5.01 -9.33 20.77
C ALA A 271 5.47 -8.43 19.60
N ASN A 272 6.37 -7.49 19.91
CA ASN A 272 6.83 -6.49 18.96
C ASN A 272 8.35 -6.34 18.98
N ARG A 273 8.92 -6.01 17.83
CA ARG A 273 10.27 -5.46 17.75
C ARG A 273 10.21 -3.94 17.88
N LEU A 274 10.79 -3.39 18.94
CA LEU A 274 10.82 -1.96 19.20
C LEU A 274 12.00 -1.29 18.50
N ILE A 275 11.71 -0.24 17.75
CA ILE A 275 12.69 0.57 17.02
C ILE A 275 12.61 2.01 17.53
N PRO A 276 13.71 2.59 18.04
CA PRO A 276 13.78 4.02 18.34
C PRO A 276 14.01 4.79 17.04
N LEU A 277 12.97 5.46 16.53
CA LEU A 277 13.12 6.37 15.40
C LEU A 277 13.51 7.76 15.89
N ASP A 278 14.34 8.44 15.11
CA ASP A 278 14.64 9.84 15.32
C ASP A 278 13.40 10.71 15.03
N LYS A 279 12.98 11.52 16.01
CA LYS A 279 11.90 12.51 15.88
C LYS A 279 12.45 13.90 15.54
N GLY A 280 13.76 14.09 15.47
CA GLY A 280 14.44 15.39 15.40
C GLY A 280 14.74 15.94 16.80
N GLU A 281 15.70 16.87 16.87
CA GLU A 281 16.07 17.60 18.10
C GLU A 281 16.40 16.70 19.30
N GLY A 282 16.94 15.50 19.05
CA GLY A 282 17.30 14.53 20.09
C GLY A 282 16.12 13.76 20.70
N ALA A 283 14.90 13.94 20.19
CA ALA A 283 13.71 13.23 20.68
C ALA A 283 13.52 11.86 20.01
N VAL A 284 13.13 10.85 20.80
CA VAL A 284 12.90 9.47 20.31
C VAL A 284 11.42 9.20 20.00
N ARG A 285 11.09 8.60 18.85
CA ARG A 285 9.76 8.04 18.55
C ARG A 285 9.80 6.50 18.62
N PRO A 286 9.15 5.86 19.61
CA PRO A 286 9.12 4.40 19.72
C PRO A 286 8.20 3.80 18.65
N ILE A 287 8.70 2.86 17.83
CA ILE A 287 7.87 2.09 16.89
C ILE A 287 7.88 0.61 17.27
N GLY A 288 6.71 0.09 17.67
CA GLY A 288 6.50 -1.33 17.91
C GLY A 288 6.14 -2.07 16.62
N VAL A 289 7.11 -2.72 15.98
CA VAL A 289 6.87 -3.54 14.79
C VAL A 289 6.36 -4.92 15.22
N GLY A 290 5.05 -5.11 15.20
CA GLY A 290 4.42 -6.40 15.49
C GLY A 290 4.69 -7.47 14.43
N GLU A 291 4.29 -8.72 14.70
CA GLU A 291 4.34 -9.78 13.70
C GLU A 291 3.51 -9.43 12.46
N VAL A 292 4.02 -9.79 11.28
CA VAL A 292 3.26 -9.59 10.03
C VAL A 292 1.96 -10.41 10.07
N LEU A 293 2.00 -11.61 10.68
CA LEU A 293 0.83 -12.46 10.85
C LEU A 293 -0.27 -11.76 11.67
N ARG A 294 0.08 -11.08 12.78
CA ARG A 294 -0.86 -10.25 13.55
C ARG A 294 -1.46 -9.15 12.69
N ARG A 295 -0.65 -8.46 11.88
CA ARG A 295 -1.16 -7.41 10.97
C ARG A 295 -2.07 -7.95 9.87
N ILE A 296 -1.85 -9.17 9.39
CA ILE A 296 -2.74 -9.82 8.43
C ILE A 296 -4.08 -10.14 9.10
N CYS A 297 -4.05 -10.74 10.30
CA CYS A 297 -5.26 -11.02 11.08
C CYS A 297 -6.04 -9.73 11.38
N GLY A 298 -5.36 -8.69 11.86
CA GLY A 298 -6.01 -7.42 12.22
C GLY A 298 -6.60 -6.67 11.01
N LYS A 299 -5.93 -6.67 9.85
CA LYS A 299 -6.49 -6.09 8.61
C LYS A 299 -7.75 -6.81 8.17
N PHE A 300 -7.74 -8.13 8.32
CA PHE A 300 -8.88 -8.96 8.00
C PHE A 300 -10.04 -8.64 8.96
N VAL A 301 -9.82 -8.64 10.29
CA VAL A 301 -10.87 -8.36 11.28
C VAL A 301 -11.48 -6.98 11.03
N MET A 302 -10.63 -5.97 10.86
CA MET A 302 -11.06 -4.61 10.52
C MET A 302 -11.80 -4.52 9.18
N SER A 303 -11.68 -5.49 8.27
CA SER A 303 -12.46 -5.50 7.03
C SER A 303 -13.89 -6.01 7.22
N VAL A 304 -14.11 -6.88 8.20
CA VAL A 304 -15.43 -7.41 8.58
C VAL A 304 -16.18 -6.37 9.42
N VAL A 305 -15.56 -5.91 10.51
CA VAL A 305 -16.21 -5.03 11.51
C VAL A 305 -16.05 -3.54 11.23
N LYS A 306 -15.59 -3.16 10.02
CA LYS A 306 -15.26 -1.77 9.70
C LYS A 306 -16.45 -0.85 9.96
N LYS A 307 -17.62 -1.29 9.51
CA LYS A 307 -18.84 -0.49 9.59
C LYS A 307 -19.22 -0.26 11.05
N ASP A 308 -19.21 -1.32 11.86
CA ASP A 308 -19.56 -1.25 13.29
C ASP A 308 -18.61 -0.33 14.07
N VAL A 309 -17.30 -0.40 13.80
CA VAL A 309 -16.31 0.47 14.43
C VAL A 309 -16.51 1.94 14.03
N VAL A 310 -16.80 2.20 12.76
CA VAL A 310 -17.05 3.55 12.24
C VAL A 310 -18.36 4.11 12.81
N ASP A 311 -19.43 3.33 12.82
CA ASP A 311 -20.74 3.70 13.36
C ASP A 311 -20.64 4.00 14.87
N ALA A 312 -19.95 3.15 15.64
CA ALA A 312 -19.75 3.36 17.08
C ALA A 312 -18.82 4.53 17.43
N SER A 313 -17.91 4.91 16.52
CA SER A 313 -17.05 6.10 16.71
C SER A 313 -17.77 7.40 16.32
N GLY A 314 -18.82 7.32 15.50
CA GLY A 314 -19.60 8.47 15.04
C GLY A 314 -18.84 9.45 14.14
N SER A 315 -19.41 10.64 13.97
CA SER A 315 -18.94 11.71 13.08
C SER A 315 -17.89 12.65 13.69
N LEU A 316 -17.68 12.62 15.00
CA LEU A 316 -16.79 13.56 15.69
C LEU A 316 -15.38 13.02 15.88
N GLN A 317 -15.18 11.70 15.81
CA GLN A 317 -13.88 11.06 15.84
C GLN A 317 -13.55 10.42 14.48
N LEU A 318 -12.72 11.11 13.70
CA LEU A 318 -12.55 10.88 12.27
C LEU A 318 -11.41 9.92 11.90
N CYS A 319 -10.76 9.31 12.90
CA CYS A 319 -9.68 8.33 12.68
C CYS A 319 -10.13 6.87 12.62
N ALA A 320 -11.43 6.57 12.81
CA ALA A 320 -11.98 5.22 12.83
C ALA A 320 -12.14 4.58 11.44
N GLY A 321 -12.03 5.36 10.37
CA GLY A 321 -12.06 4.88 8.98
C GLY A 321 -13.14 5.52 8.10
N GLN A 322 -13.73 6.62 8.56
CA GLN A 322 -14.59 7.51 7.80
C GLN A 322 -13.85 7.96 6.52
N LYS A 323 -14.56 7.95 5.38
CA LYS A 323 -13.98 8.38 4.11
C LYS A 323 -13.78 9.90 4.13
N SER A 324 -12.61 10.36 3.69
CA SER A 324 -12.25 11.79 3.66
C SER A 324 -12.39 12.49 5.04
N GLY A 325 -12.22 11.76 6.15
CA GLY A 325 -12.39 12.30 7.51
C GLY A 325 -11.51 13.51 7.79
N SER A 326 -10.22 13.48 7.44
CA SER A 326 -9.33 14.63 7.66
C SER A 326 -9.68 15.84 6.79
N GLU A 327 -10.15 15.64 5.56
CA GLU A 327 -10.65 16.71 4.69
C GLU A 327 -11.92 17.34 5.30
N ALA A 328 -12.87 16.50 5.76
CA ALA A 328 -14.10 16.94 6.39
C ALA A 328 -13.85 17.72 7.69
N ALA A 329 -12.89 17.28 8.51
CA ALA A 329 -12.48 17.98 9.73
C ALA A 329 -12.04 19.43 9.43
N ILE A 330 -11.17 19.60 8.43
CA ILE A 330 -10.65 20.91 8.04
C ILE A 330 -11.78 21.80 7.51
N HIS A 331 -12.59 21.29 6.58
CA HIS A 331 -13.71 22.04 6.00
C HIS A 331 -14.74 22.44 7.05
N ALA A 332 -15.02 21.56 8.01
CA ALA A 332 -15.92 21.83 9.13
C ALA A 332 -15.34 22.90 10.06
N MET A 333 -14.10 22.77 10.50
CA MET A 333 -13.48 23.75 11.39
C MET A 333 -13.31 25.12 10.74
N HIS A 334 -13.03 25.19 9.44
CA HIS A 334 -13.05 26.44 8.68
C HIS A 334 -14.45 27.06 8.66
N THR A 335 -15.49 26.26 8.39
CA THR A 335 -16.89 26.73 8.38
C THR A 335 -17.32 27.22 9.76
N ILE A 336 -16.92 26.53 10.82
CA ILE A 336 -17.23 26.91 12.20
C ILE A 336 -16.52 28.21 12.59
N PHE A 337 -15.24 28.36 12.23
CA PHE A 337 -14.46 29.56 12.56
C PHE A 337 -15.01 30.82 11.89
N GLU A 338 -15.42 30.73 10.63
CA GLU A 338 -16.00 31.86 9.87
C GLU A 338 -17.36 32.31 10.43
N SER A 339 -18.08 31.46 11.16
CA SER A 339 -19.39 31.78 11.69
C SER A 339 -19.34 32.93 12.73
N ASP A 340 -20.32 33.84 12.68
CA ASP A 340 -20.38 35.03 13.55
C ASP A 340 -20.50 34.70 15.05
N ASP A 341 -21.07 33.54 15.39
CA ASP A 341 -21.19 33.02 16.76
C ASP A 341 -19.89 32.43 17.32
N THR A 342 -18.83 32.34 16.50
CA THR A 342 -17.52 31.82 16.91
C THR A 342 -16.53 32.96 17.12
N ASP A 343 -15.95 33.02 18.31
CA ASP A 343 -14.90 33.99 18.66
C ASP A 343 -13.49 33.46 18.38
N ALA A 344 -13.28 32.15 18.56
CA ALA A 344 -11.97 31.51 18.44
C ALA A 344 -12.06 30.00 18.16
N VAL A 345 -10.93 29.40 17.80
CA VAL A 345 -10.72 27.95 17.70
C VAL A 345 -9.53 27.54 18.57
N LEU A 346 -9.74 26.63 19.52
CA LEU A 346 -8.69 26.00 20.32
C LEU A 346 -8.26 24.68 19.70
N LEU A 347 -6.96 24.56 19.39
CA LEU A 347 -6.28 23.38 18.87
C LEU A 347 -5.49 22.72 19.99
N ILE A 348 -5.78 21.44 20.25
CA ILE A 348 -5.18 20.66 21.34
C ILE A 348 -4.04 19.79 20.81
N ASP A 349 -2.88 19.84 21.49
CA ASP A 349 -1.80 18.85 21.35
C ASP A 349 -1.75 18.01 22.63
N ALA A 350 -1.93 16.70 22.50
CA ALA A 350 -1.94 15.79 23.64
C ALA A 350 -0.57 15.12 23.85
N SER A 351 -0.13 15.08 25.10
CA SER A 351 1.14 14.46 25.47
C SER A 351 1.04 12.94 25.41
N ASN A 352 1.82 12.33 24.51
CA ASN A 352 2.02 10.88 24.46
C ASN A 352 0.71 10.07 24.33
N ALA A 353 -0.31 10.64 23.68
CA ALA A 353 -1.70 10.19 23.76
C ALA A 353 -1.92 8.71 23.42
N PHE A 354 -1.34 8.22 22.31
CA PHE A 354 -1.42 6.80 21.95
C PHE A 354 -0.86 5.88 23.03
N ASN A 355 0.23 6.28 23.70
CA ASN A 355 0.89 5.48 24.73
C ASN A 355 0.28 5.65 26.12
N ALA A 356 -0.53 6.69 26.32
CA ALA A 356 -1.08 7.07 27.62
C ALA A 356 -2.54 6.65 27.81
N LEU A 357 -3.24 6.25 26.73
CA LEU A 357 -4.61 5.74 26.75
C LEU A 357 -4.81 4.71 27.86
N ASN A 358 -5.79 4.93 28.75
CA ASN A 358 -6.10 4.02 29.86
C ASN A 358 -6.72 2.73 29.32
N ARG A 359 -5.91 1.68 29.26
CA ARG A 359 -6.27 0.41 28.64
C ARG A 359 -7.39 -0.31 29.40
N ALA A 360 -7.42 -0.20 30.73
CA ALA A 360 -8.45 -0.84 31.55
C ALA A 360 -9.84 -0.24 31.23
N ALA A 361 -9.94 1.09 31.18
CA ALA A 361 -11.16 1.78 30.81
C ALA A 361 -11.54 1.50 29.35
N ALA A 362 -10.58 1.54 28.43
CA ALA A 362 -10.79 1.25 27.01
C ALA A 362 -11.36 -0.16 26.75
N LEU A 363 -10.76 -1.20 27.35
CA LEU A 363 -11.18 -2.59 27.17
C LEU A 363 -12.52 -2.91 27.85
N HIS A 364 -12.90 -2.15 28.89
CA HIS A 364 -14.25 -2.22 29.45
C HIS A 364 -15.26 -1.54 28.53
N ASN A 365 -15.01 -0.29 28.16
CA ASN A 365 -15.95 0.54 27.38
C ASN A 365 -16.23 -0.04 25.99
N ILE A 366 -15.25 -0.68 25.34
CA ILE A 366 -15.45 -1.29 24.02
C ILE A 366 -16.48 -2.43 24.03
N ARG A 367 -16.65 -3.12 25.16
CA ARG A 367 -17.69 -4.16 25.35
C ARG A 367 -19.11 -3.59 25.37
N ILE A 368 -19.24 -2.27 25.45
CA ILE A 368 -20.52 -1.56 25.43
C ILE A 368 -20.65 -0.77 24.11
N LEU A 369 -19.58 -0.07 23.69
CA LEU A 369 -19.60 0.78 22.50
C LEU A 369 -19.61 -0.01 21.18
N CYS A 370 -18.78 -1.05 21.09
CA CYS A 370 -18.63 -1.83 19.86
C CYS A 370 -18.34 -3.29 20.20
N PRO A 371 -19.33 -4.01 20.76
CA PRO A 371 -19.05 -5.26 21.45
C PRO A 371 -18.58 -6.36 20.48
N ILE A 372 -18.94 -6.24 19.20
CA ILE A 372 -18.49 -7.11 18.09
C ILE A 372 -16.96 -7.22 18.01
N ILE A 373 -16.19 -6.16 18.26
CA ILE A 373 -14.71 -6.21 18.18
C ILE A 373 -14.05 -6.47 19.55
N ALA A 374 -14.83 -6.49 20.63
CA ALA A 374 -14.32 -6.44 21.99
C ALA A 374 -13.45 -7.66 22.32
N ILE A 375 -13.89 -8.89 22.00
CA ILE A 375 -13.14 -10.12 22.31
C ILE A 375 -11.76 -10.08 21.65
N TYR A 376 -11.68 -9.70 20.37
CA TYR A 376 -10.42 -9.59 19.66
C TYR A 376 -9.50 -8.52 20.27
N ALA A 377 -10.04 -7.36 20.61
CA ALA A 377 -9.30 -6.29 21.28
C ALA A 377 -8.78 -6.74 22.66
N ILE A 378 -9.62 -7.40 23.46
CA ILE A 378 -9.27 -7.92 24.78
C ILE A 378 -8.19 -9.00 24.66
N ASN A 379 -8.32 -9.95 23.75
CA ASN A 379 -7.29 -10.96 23.47
C ASN A 379 -5.94 -10.31 23.11
N THR A 380 -5.97 -9.23 22.33
CA THR A 380 -4.76 -8.57 21.83
C THR A 380 -4.08 -7.70 22.89
N TYR A 381 -4.85 -7.04 23.76
CA TYR A 381 -4.35 -5.95 24.60
C TYR A 381 -4.42 -6.22 26.11
N ARG A 382 -5.25 -7.15 26.62
CA ARG A 382 -5.45 -7.29 28.08
C ARG A 382 -4.17 -7.59 28.88
N GLN A 383 -3.17 -8.19 28.26
CA GLN A 383 -1.87 -8.45 28.88
C GLN A 383 -0.80 -7.50 28.33
N PRO A 384 0.20 -7.12 29.15
CA PRO A 384 1.31 -6.32 28.67
C PRO A 384 2.11 -7.04 27.57
N ALA A 385 2.32 -6.37 26.44
CA ALA A 385 3.05 -6.95 25.32
C ALA A 385 4.57 -6.76 25.48
N ARG A 386 5.36 -7.78 25.14
CA ARG A 386 6.82 -7.73 25.16
C ARG A 386 7.36 -6.95 23.96
N LEU A 387 8.32 -6.06 24.23
CA LEU A 387 8.93 -5.19 23.24
C LEU A 387 10.44 -5.46 23.19
N PHE A 388 10.86 -6.19 22.15
CA PHE A 388 12.25 -6.55 21.94
C PHE A 388 13.01 -5.41 21.27
N VAL A 389 14.02 -4.89 21.96
CA VAL A 389 14.89 -3.85 21.43
C VAL A 389 16.13 -4.52 20.82
N ILE A 390 16.54 -4.05 19.64
CA ILE A 390 17.75 -4.55 18.94
C ILE A 390 18.94 -4.53 19.92
N GLY A 391 19.72 -5.60 20.03
CA GLY A 391 20.83 -5.65 21.00
C GLY A 391 20.47 -6.22 22.39
N GLY A 392 19.28 -6.82 22.53
CA GLY A 392 18.97 -7.74 23.63
C GLY A 392 18.33 -7.11 24.86
N LYS A 393 17.92 -5.84 24.80
CA LYS A 393 17.12 -5.20 25.86
C LYS A 393 15.62 -5.44 25.61
N GLU A 394 14.82 -5.42 26.67
CA GLU A 394 13.37 -5.60 26.61
C GLU A 394 12.66 -4.49 27.39
N ILE A 395 11.51 -4.04 26.88
CA ILE A 395 10.56 -3.15 27.55
C ILE A 395 9.17 -3.81 27.47
N VAL A 396 8.29 -3.48 28.41
CA VAL A 396 6.91 -3.96 28.42
C VAL A 396 5.95 -2.84 28.01
N SER A 397 4.92 -3.19 27.24
CA SER A 397 3.83 -2.29 26.85
C SER A 397 2.59 -2.54 27.70
N ALA A 398 2.47 -1.86 28.85
CA ALA A 398 1.35 -2.05 29.78
C ALA A 398 0.14 -1.15 29.49
N GLU A 399 0.37 0.07 29.05
CA GLU A 399 -0.66 0.95 28.45
C GLU A 399 -0.53 0.98 26.93
N ARG A 400 -1.50 1.58 26.21
CA ARG A 400 -1.53 1.82 24.74
C ARG A 400 -2.21 0.81 23.82
N THR A 401 -2.49 1.30 22.60
CA THR A 401 -2.62 0.53 21.35
C THR A 401 -1.29 0.42 20.60
N THR A 402 -0.96 -0.72 19.98
CA THR A 402 0.35 -0.93 19.35
C THR A 402 0.50 -0.12 18.06
N GLN A 403 1.42 0.85 18.02
CA GLN A 403 1.64 1.66 16.81
C GLN A 403 2.10 0.80 15.62
N GLY A 404 1.27 0.71 14.58
CA GLY A 404 1.49 -0.16 13.42
C GLY A 404 0.61 -1.41 13.39
N ASP A 405 -0.19 -1.65 14.43
CA ASP A 405 -1.30 -2.60 14.42
C ASP A 405 -2.49 -2.01 13.63
N PRO A 406 -3.05 -2.72 12.64
CA PRO A 406 -4.27 -2.32 11.95
C PRO A 406 -5.46 -1.94 12.84
N LEU A 407 -5.57 -2.50 14.05
CA LEU A 407 -6.67 -2.16 14.98
C LEU A 407 -6.43 -0.88 15.77
N ALA A 408 -5.18 -0.41 15.88
CA ALA A 408 -4.82 0.60 16.86
C ALA A 408 -5.64 1.89 16.73
N MET A 409 -5.84 2.38 15.50
CA MET A 409 -6.59 3.61 15.26
C MET A 409 -8.08 3.46 15.60
N GLY A 410 -8.70 2.35 15.19
CA GLY A 410 -10.12 2.08 15.50
C GLY A 410 -10.34 1.90 16.99
N LEU A 411 -9.45 1.17 17.67
CA LEU A 411 -9.49 1.01 19.13
C LEU A 411 -9.31 2.36 19.83
N TYR A 412 -8.34 3.17 19.40
CA TYR A 412 -8.14 4.51 19.96
C TYR A 412 -9.39 5.38 19.81
N ALA A 413 -9.97 5.43 18.61
CA ALA A 413 -11.20 6.17 18.31
C ALA A 413 -12.34 5.82 19.28
N LEU A 414 -12.63 4.52 19.41
CA LEU A 414 -13.67 4.02 20.31
C LEU A 414 -13.36 4.35 21.78
N SER A 415 -12.09 4.29 22.18
CA SER A 415 -11.69 4.44 23.58
C SER A 415 -11.87 5.88 24.09
N ILE A 416 -11.75 6.88 23.22
CA ILE A 416 -11.93 8.29 23.59
C ILE A 416 -13.35 8.79 23.34
N GLN A 417 -14.22 8.00 22.70
CA GLN A 417 -15.60 8.39 22.43
C GLN A 417 -16.41 8.79 23.69
N PRO A 418 -16.24 8.15 24.87
CA PRO A 418 -16.91 8.58 26.10
C PRO A 418 -16.43 9.95 26.61
N LEU A 419 -15.14 10.27 26.41
CA LEU A 419 -14.60 11.59 26.72
C LEU A 419 -15.25 12.65 25.81
N ILE A 420 -15.30 12.40 24.49
CA ILE A 420 -15.95 13.30 23.52
C ILE A 420 -17.40 13.58 23.94
N THR A 421 -18.16 12.53 24.26
CA THR A 421 -19.56 12.63 24.71
C THR A 421 -19.68 13.43 26.01
N SER A 422 -18.79 13.22 26.97
CA SER A 422 -18.78 13.97 28.23
C SER A 422 -18.50 15.46 28.01
N LEU A 423 -17.62 15.79 27.06
CA LEU A 423 -17.31 17.17 26.70
C LEU A 423 -18.47 17.85 25.97
N GLN A 424 -19.20 17.12 25.12
CA GLN A 424 -20.42 17.64 24.48
C GLN A 424 -21.51 17.98 25.50
N ALA A 425 -21.58 17.24 26.61
CA ALA A 425 -22.52 17.54 27.69
C ALA A 425 -22.06 18.74 28.55
N ALA A 426 -20.76 19.01 28.61
CA ALA A 426 -20.18 20.06 29.46
C ALA A 426 -20.16 21.45 28.82
N SER A 427 -20.17 21.55 27.49
CA SER A 427 -20.08 22.82 26.77
C SER A 427 -20.75 22.76 25.40
N SER A 428 -21.24 23.90 24.92
CA SER A 428 -21.79 24.04 23.57
C SER A 428 -20.73 24.25 22.47
N VAL A 429 -19.43 24.10 22.80
CA VAL A 429 -18.34 24.13 21.83
C VAL A 429 -18.58 23.13 20.71
N LYS A 430 -18.39 23.60 19.47
CA LYS A 430 -18.36 22.72 18.31
C LYS A 430 -16.98 22.08 18.23
N GLN A 431 -16.91 20.79 18.56
CA GLN A 431 -15.67 20.02 18.59
C GLN A 431 -15.50 19.09 17.39
N CYS A 432 -14.26 18.77 17.04
CA CYS A 432 -13.89 17.82 16.01
C CYS A 432 -12.56 17.14 16.39
N TRP A 433 -12.47 15.82 16.19
CA TRP A 433 -11.32 15.02 16.59
C TRP A 433 -10.79 14.18 15.44
N PHE A 434 -9.47 14.10 15.32
CA PHE A 434 -8.79 13.14 14.48
C PHE A 434 -7.70 12.44 15.31
N ALA A 435 -8.02 11.24 15.79
CA ALA A 435 -7.25 10.57 16.83
C ALA A 435 -7.08 11.48 18.05
N ASP A 436 -5.84 11.78 18.43
CA ASP A 436 -5.51 12.62 19.58
C ASP A 436 -5.60 14.13 19.29
N ASP A 437 -5.56 14.54 18.01
CA ASP A 437 -5.71 15.93 17.61
C ASP A 437 -7.18 16.36 17.79
N ALA A 438 -7.43 17.19 18.80
CA ALA A 438 -8.76 17.74 19.09
C ALA A 438 -8.82 19.23 18.74
N SER A 439 -9.96 19.67 18.24
CA SER A 439 -10.27 21.08 18.04
C SER A 439 -11.62 21.42 18.63
N GLY A 440 -11.72 22.57 19.30
CA GLY A 440 -12.98 23.12 19.81
C GLY A 440 -13.13 24.58 19.40
N ALA A 441 -14.28 24.95 18.84
CA ALA A 441 -14.57 26.33 18.43
C ALA A 441 -15.94 26.82 18.91
N GLY A 442 -16.03 28.09 19.26
CA GLY A 442 -17.23 28.73 19.79
C GLY A 442 -16.91 30.08 20.44
N SER A 443 -17.74 30.49 21.42
CA SER A 443 -17.48 31.68 22.23
C SER A 443 -16.33 31.44 23.21
N ILE A 444 -15.66 32.52 23.64
CA ILE A 444 -14.49 32.43 24.54
C ILE A 444 -14.81 31.66 25.83
N MET A 445 -15.99 31.93 26.42
CA MET A 445 -16.42 31.30 27.67
C MET A 445 -16.71 29.81 27.53
N GLU A 446 -17.31 29.41 26.40
CA GLU A 446 -17.59 28.02 26.11
C GLU A 446 -16.30 27.25 25.83
N ILE A 447 -15.36 27.84 25.06
CA ILE A 447 -14.04 27.23 24.83
C ILE A 447 -13.29 27.04 26.16
N ARG A 448 -13.38 28.02 27.08
CA ARG A 448 -12.77 27.89 28.40
C ARG A 448 -13.38 26.75 29.21
N THR A 449 -14.71 26.67 29.25
CA THR A 449 -15.45 25.60 29.94
C THR A 449 -15.06 24.23 29.38
N TRP A 450 -14.98 24.11 28.06
CA TRP A 450 -14.56 22.90 27.37
C TRP A 450 -13.11 22.51 27.70
N TRP A 451 -12.17 23.47 27.73
CA TRP A 451 -10.78 23.24 28.12
C TRP A 451 -10.63 22.75 29.57
N ASP A 452 -11.36 23.38 30.51
CA ASP A 452 -11.31 23.00 31.93
C ASP A 452 -11.90 21.59 32.13
N ALA A 453 -12.99 21.27 31.44
CA ALA A 453 -13.58 19.93 31.43
C ALA A 453 -12.61 18.90 30.82
N LEU A 454 -11.96 19.23 29.70
CA LEU A 454 -10.97 18.36 29.06
C LEU A 454 -9.75 18.10 29.96
N SER A 455 -9.26 19.14 30.63
CA SER A 455 -8.13 19.04 31.54
C SER A 455 -8.45 18.22 32.79
N THR A 456 -9.72 18.22 33.22
CA THR A 456 -10.20 17.47 34.39
C THR A 456 -10.52 16.02 34.05
N LEU A 457 -11.28 15.78 32.96
CA LEU A 457 -11.80 14.45 32.59
C LEU A 457 -10.80 13.65 31.75
N GLY A 458 -10.03 14.32 30.89
CA GLY A 458 -9.09 13.68 29.96
C GLY A 458 -8.15 12.66 30.62
N PRO A 459 -7.49 13.00 31.76
CA PRO A 459 -6.60 12.08 32.46
C PRO A 459 -7.21 10.71 32.81
N ASP A 460 -8.52 10.64 33.07
CA ASP A 460 -9.20 9.40 33.43
C ASP A 460 -9.34 8.43 32.25
N PHE A 461 -9.23 8.95 31.02
CA PHE A 461 -9.17 8.20 29.76
C PHE A 461 -7.74 8.04 29.24
N GLY A 462 -6.75 8.62 29.92
CA GLY A 462 -5.37 8.65 29.45
C GLY A 462 -5.08 9.72 28.39
N TYR A 463 -5.90 10.76 28.33
CA TYR A 463 -5.73 11.92 27.44
C TYR A 463 -5.21 13.12 28.24
N PHE A 464 -3.98 13.56 27.94
CA PHE A 464 -3.29 14.60 28.71
C PHE A 464 -2.99 15.82 27.82
N PRO A 465 -3.83 16.87 27.83
CA PRO A 465 -3.57 18.06 27.02
C PRO A 465 -2.27 18.76 27.45
N ASN A 466 -1.49 19.23 26.47
CA ASN A 466 -0.24 19.95 26.69
C ASN A 466 -0.45 21.43 26.42
N ASP A 467 -0.78 22.20 27.46
CA ASP A 467 -1.09 23.63 27.36
C ASP A 467 -0.06 24.42 26.53
N ARG A 468 1.25 24.22 26.76
CA ARG A 468 2.34 24.89 26.04
C ARG A 468 2.39 24.63 24.54
N LYS A 469 1.81 23.52 24.08
CA LYS A 469 1.75 23.15 22.67
C LYS A 469 0.38 23.39 22.04
N CYS A 470 -0.63 23.66 22.86
CA CYS A 470 -1.94 24.05 22.40
C CYS A 470 -1.89 25.48 21.84
N TRP A 471 -2.77 25.75 20.89
CA TRP A 471 -2.91 27.05 20.24
C TRP A 471 -4.36 27.45 20.17
N ILE A 472 -4.67 28.70 20.48
CA ILE A 472 -5.97 29.29 20.23
C ILE A 472 -5.85 30.34 19.13
N ILE A 473 -6.63 30.15 18.07
CA ILE A 473 -6.76 31.09 16.95
C ILE A 473 -7.95 31.99 17.26
N ALA A 474 -7.70 33.23 17.64
CA ALA A 474 -8.73 34.22 17.94
C ALA A 474 -9.05 35.06 16.72
N LYS A 475 -10.32 35.46 16.57
CA LYS A 475 -10.65 36.57 15.65
C LYS A 475 -9.95 37.84 16.14
N PRO A 476 -9.47 38.74 15.26
CA PRO A 476 -8.71 39.92 15.67
C PRO A 476 -9.40 40.78 16.73
N ALA A 477 -10.71 40.98 16.63
CA ALA A 477 -11.50 41.76 17.59
C ALA A 477 -11.65 41.11 18.98
N LYS A 478 -11.26 39.83 19.12
CA LYS A 478 -11.43 39.02 20.33
C LYS A 478 -10.10 38.69 21.02
N GLU A 479 -8.97 39.14 20.47
CA GLU A 479 -7.64 38.78 20.96
C GLU A 479 -7.46 39.09 22.45
N GLU A 480 -7.75 40.32 22.88
CA GLU A 480 -7.55 40.74 24.27
C GLU A 480 -8.44 39.93 25.23
N SER A 481 -9.70 39.69 24.87
CA SER A 481 -10.63 38.89 25.66
C SER A 481 -10.18 37.42 25.76
N VAL A 482 -9.62 36.85 24.69
CA VAL A 482 -9.06 35.49 24.71
C VAL A 482 -7.81 35.44 25.59
N ARG A 483 -6.90 36.42 25.48
CA ARG A 483 -5.70 36.49 26.33
C ARG A 483 -6.06 36.57 27.81
N GLU A 484 -7.08 37.35 28.15
CA GLU A 484 -7.56 37.48 29.53
C GLU A 484 -8.21 36.19 30.05
N ALA A 485 -9.04 35.51 29.24
CA ALA A 485 -9.72 34.28 29.64
C ALA A 485 -8.78 33.06 29.81
N PHE A 486 -7.61 33.09 29.16
CA PHE A 486 -6.62 32.00 29.19
C PHE A 486 -5.31 32.39 29.87
N LYS A 487 -5.26 33.52 30.58
CA LYS A 487 -4.04 34.06 31.21
C LYS A 487 -3.40 33.16 32.27
N ASP A 488 -4.18 32.26 32.86
CA ASP A 488 -3.76 31.26 33.85
C ASP A 488 -3.25 29.97 33.21
N THR A 489 -3.23 29.88 31.87
CA THR A 489 -2.73 28.73 31.10
C THR A 489 -1.46 29.10 30.33
N SER A 490 -0.70 28.09 29.87
CA SER A 490 0.43 28.31 28.96
C SER A 490 0.02 28.24 27.47
N ILE A 491 -1.27 28.39 27.14
CA ILE A 491 -1.78 28.25 25.77
C ILE A 491 -1.33 29.43 24.92
N ASN A 492 -0.87 29.14 23.70
CA ASN A 492 -0.42 30.16 22.76
C ASN A 492 -1.62 30.80 22.06
N VAL A 493 -1.70 32.13 22.04
CA VAL A 493 -2.77 32.90 21.37
C VAL A 493 -2.23 33.52 20.08
N THR A 494 -2.93 33.30 18.96
CA THR A 494 -2.63 33.89 17.65
C THR A 494 -3.89 34.46 16.99
N VAL A 495 -3.74 35.55 16.25
CA VAL A 495 -4.78 36.11 15.36
C VAL A 495 -4.49 35.84 13.88
N GLN A 496 -3.28 35.40 13.56
CA GLN A 496 -2.85 35.15 12.19
C GLN A 496 -3.32 33.78 11.70
N GLY A 497 -3.25 32.75 12.54
CA GLY A 497 -3.60 31.39 12.17
C GLY A 497 -2.65 30.35 12.72
N GLN A 498 -3.01 29.08 12.54
CA GLN A 498 -2.18 27.93 12.89
C GLN A 498 -2.48 26.73 12.01
N LYS A 499 -1.49 25.83 11.88
CA LYS A 499 -1.65 24.52 11.24
C LYS A 499 -2.65 23.65 12.00
N HIS A 500 -3.64 23.11 11.30
CA HIS A 500 -4.61 22.12 11.77
C HIS A 500 -4.66 20.92 10.81
N LEU A 501 -4.36 19.72 11.32
CA LEU A 501 -4.35 18.45 10.57
C LEU A 501 -3.50 18.43 9.28
N GLY A 502 -2.58 19.37 9.11
CA GLY A 502 -1.76 19.50 7.90
C GLY A 502 -2.23 20.56 6.91
N ALA A 503 -3.36 21.23 7.17
CA ALA A 503 -3.79 22.45 6.49
C ALA A 503 -3.63 23.66 7.45
N ALA A 504 -3.98 24.85 6.97
CA ALA A 504 -3.99 26.10 7.74
C ALA A 504 -5.43 26.51 8.09
N ILE A 505 -5.63 27.07 9.28
CA ILE A 505 -6.83 27.82 9.67
C ILE A 505 -6.35 29.19 10.13
N GLY A 506 -6.99 30.27 9.67
CA GLY A 506 -6.68 31.64 10.06
C GLY A 506 -6.81 32.63 8.91
N SER A 507 -6.03 33.70 9.00
CA SER A 507 -5.94 34.77 8.00
C SER A 507 -5.44 34.27 6.65
N ARG A 508 -5.73 35.08 5.62
CA ARG A 508 -5.26 34.83 4.26
C ARG A 508 -3.73 34.89 4.18
N GLU A 509 -3.12 35.84 4.87
CA GLU A 509 -1.68 36.06 4.93
C GLU A 509 -0.95 34.83 5.48
N TYR A 510 -1.46 34.26 6.59
CA TYR A 510 -0.89 33.03 7.17
C TYR A 510 -1.03 31.83 6.21
N GLN A 511 -2.17 31.70 5.52
CA GLN A 511 -2.36 30.65 4.54
C GLN A 511 -1.34 30.75 3.40
N GLU A 512 -1.12 31.95 2.87
CA GLU A 512 -0.16 32.21 1.79
C GLU A 512 1.28 31.91 2.21
N GLU A 513 1.69 32.35 3.41
CA GLU A 513 3.01 32.04 3.99
C GLU A 513 3.20 30.52 4.15
N TYR A 514 2.21 29.86 4.77
CA TYR A 514 2.25 28.42 5.02
C TYR A 514 2.38 27.60 3.74
N VAL A 515 1.60 27.93 2.71
CA VAL A 515 1.63 27.22 1.42
C VAL A 515 2.93 27.51 0.68
N SER A 516 3.41 28.76 0.69
CA SER A 516 4.67 29.14 0.05
C SER A 516 5.88 28.40 0.62
N GLU A 517 5.92 28.20 1.94
CA GLU A 517 6.94 27.36 2.58
C GLU A 517 6.87 25.89 2.10
N LYS A 518 5.66 25.33 1.94
CA LYS A 518 5.49 23.96 1.42
C LYS A 518 5.88 23.84 -0.05
N VAL A 519 5.50 24.81 -0.87
CA VAL A 519 5.85 24.88 -2.29
C VAL A 519 7.37 24.92 -2.47
N THR A 520 8.07 25.74 -1.67
CA THR A 520 9.54 25.80 -1.68
C THR A 520 10.16 24.43 -1.41
N ASN A 521 9.66 23.71 -0.39
CA ASN A 521 10.12 22.35 -0.09
C ASN A 521 9.85 21.36 -1.22
N TRP A 522 8.68 21.43 -1.86
CA TRP A 522 8.34 20.55 -2.98
C TRP A 522 9.16 20.85 -4.23
N ILE A 523 9.49 22.11 -4.50
CA ILE A 523 10.41 22.48 -5.58
C ILE A 523 11.77 21.84 -5.36
N ASN A 524 12.28 21.84 -4.13
CA ASN A 524 13.54 21.16 -3.80
C ASN A 524 13.46 19.64 -4.02
N ASP A 525 12.35 19.00 -3.62
CA ASP A 525 12.12 17.57 -3.91
C ASP A 525 12.08 17.29 -5.43
N ILE A 526 11.42 18.16 -6.21
CA ILE A 526 11.32 18.07 -7.68
C ILE A 526 12.67 18.25 -8.33
N ALA A 527 13.46 19.23 -7.89
CA ALA A 527 14.81 19.46 -8.37
C ALA A 527 15.70 18.23 -8.13
N LYS A 528 15.61 17.64 -6.94
CA LYS A 528 16.38 16.43 -6.62
C LYS A 528 15.91 15.21 -7.41
N LEU A 529 14.60 15.09 -7.63
CA LEU A 529 14.04 14.04 -8.46
C LEU A 529 14.48 14.18 -9.94
N ALA A 530 14.55 15.41 -10.45
CA ALA A 530 15.05 15.71 -11.79
C ALA A 530 16.54 15.34 -11.94
N GLU A 531 17.37 15.61 -10.94
CA GLU A 531 18.78 15.16 -10.91
C GLU A 531 18.87 13.63 -11.01
N PHE A 532 18.07 12.90 -10.24
CA PHE A 532 18.05 11.43 -10.29
C PHE A 532 17.49 10.90 -11.62
N ALA A 533 16.55 11.61 -12.25
CA ALA A 533 15.95 11.19 -13.52
C ALA A 533 16.96 11.14 -14.67
N LEU A 534 18.09 11.86 -14.56
CA LEU A 534 19.19 11.80 -15.53
C LEU A 534 19.80 10.39 -15.64
N SER A 535 19.81 9.61 -14.56
CA SER A 535 20.36 8.24 -14.55
C SER A 535 19.28 7.16 -14.33
N GLN A 536 18.16 7.51 -13.70
CA GLN A 536 17.10 6.60 -13.25
C GLN A 536 15.68 7.09 -13.63
N PRO A 537 15.37 7.33 -14.92
CA PRO A 537 14.14 8.03 -15.33
C PRO A 537 12.85 7.26 -14.98
N GLN A 538 12.80 5.94 -15.21
CA GLN A 538 11.63 5.13 -14.86
C GLN A 538 11.34 5.15 -13.36
N ALA A 539 12.39 5.02 -12.53
CA ALA A 539 12.24 5.08 -11.08
C ALA A 539 11.75 6.46 -10.61
N CYS A 540 12.22 7.53 -11.23
CA CYS A 540 11.79 8.90 -10.90
C CYS A 540 10.34 9.15 -11.32
N TYR A 541 9.95 8.72 -12.52
CA TYR A 541 8.57 8.75 -12.99
C TYR A 541 7.64 7.98 -12.04
N ALA A 542 8.02 6.77 -11.63
CA ALA A 542 7.24 5.97 -10.68
C ALA A 542 7.17 6.64 -9.29
N ALA A 543 8.28 7.18 -8.78
CA ALA A 543 8.30 7.89 -7.50
C ALA A 543 7.42 9.14 -7.52
N TYR A 544 7.38 9.87 -8.64
CA TYR A 544 6.48 11.00 -8.83
C TYR A 544 5.01 10.56 -8.81
N THR A 545 4.66 9.61 -9.68
CA THR A 545 3.27 9.22 -9.94
C THR A 545 2.62 8.41 -8.81
N PHE A 546 3.38 7.58 -8.10
CA PHE A 546 2.88 6.76 -7.00
C PHE A 546 3.15 7.34 -5.61
N GLY A 547 3.78 8.53 -5.54
CA GLY A 547 4.32 9.04 -4.29
C GLY A 547 4.31 10.56 -4.20
N LEU A 548 5.29 11.22 -4.83
CA LEU A 548 5.60 12.63 -4.57
C LEU A 548 4.40 13.55 -4.80
N LYS A 549 3.66 13.36 -5.91
CA LYS A 549 2.54 14.26 -6.25
C LYS A 549 1.41 14.28 -5.23
N HIS A 550 1.26 13.19 -4.47
CA HIS A 550 0.23 13.10 -3.44
C HIS A 550 0.53 14.00 -2.22
N ARG A 551 1.75 14.54 -2.09
CA ARG A 551 2.09 15.50 -1.03
C ARG A 551 1.28 16.78 -1.16
N TRP A 552 1.15 17.34 -2.36
CA TRP A 552 0.36 18.56 -2.59
C TRP A 552 -1.10 18.27 -2.92
N THR A 553 -1.46 17.10 -3.45
CA THR A 553 -2.88 16.73 -3.67
C THR A 553 -3.73 16.93 -2.42
N TYR A 554 -3.19 16.65 -1.24
CA TYR A 554 -3.89 16.90 0.02
C TYR A 554 -4.24 18.39 0.21
N PHE A 555 -3.30 19.29 -0.05
CA PHE A 555 -3.50 20.75 0.07
C PHE A 555 -4.45 21.28 -1.00
N LEU A 556 -4.38 20.76 -2.24
CA LEU A 556 -5.35 21.08 -3.29
C LEU A 556 -6.79 20.76 -2.88
N ARG A 557 -6.98 19.83 -1.93
CA ARG A 557 -8.29 19.36 -1.49
C ARG A 557 -8.75 19.97 -0.17
N THR A 558 -7.90 20.71 0.54
CA THR A 558 -8.21 21.23 1.88
C THR A 558 -8.10 22.75 1.99
N LEU A 559 -7.35 23.41 1.09
CA LEU A 559 -7.16 24.86 1.12
C LEU A 559 -7.80 25.53 -0.12
N PRO A 560 -8.64 26.57 0.08
CA PRO A 560 -9.20 27.35 -1.01
C PRO A 560 -8.16 28.33 -1.59
N ASP A 561 -8.34 28.71 -2.85
CA ASP A 561 -7.65 29.86 -3.46
C ASP A 561 -6.11 29.86 -3.39
N ILE A 562 -5.49 28.69 -3.60
CA ILE A 562 -4.02 28.52 -3.61
C ILE A 562 -3.41 28.36 -5.01
N GLN A 563 -4.17 28.60 -6.09
CA GLN A 563 -3.76 28.31 -7.47
C GLN A 563 -2.48 29.06 -7.85
N ASP A 564 -2.43 30.36 -7.55
CA ASP A 564 -1.33 31.24 -7.92
C ASP A 564 -0.05 30.87 -7.14
N LEU A 565 -0.20 30.45 -5.88
CA LEU A 565 0.92 30.01 -5.04
C LEU A 565 1.59 28.72 -5.57
N LEU A 566 0.91 27.96 -6.43
CA LEU A 566 1.40 26.70 -6.98
C LEU A 566 2.10 26.87 -8.34
N GLU A 567 2.07 28.06 -8.95
CA GLU A 567 2.76 28.34 -10.21
C GLU A 567 4.27 28.01 -10.14
N PRO A 568 5.01 28.38 -9.08
CA PRO A 568 6.44 28.03 -8.98
C PRO A 568 6.69 26.51 -8.96
N LEU A 569 5.76 25.73 -8.40
CA LEU A 569 5.86 24.26 -8.41
C LEU A 569 5.59 23.70 -9.82
N GLU A 570 4.60 24.24 -10.51
CA GLU A 570 4.31 23.89 -11.90
C GLU A 570 5.51 24.18 -12.80
N ASP A 571 6.16 25.33 -12.63
CA ASP A 571 7.35 25.70 -13.38
C ASP A 571 8.49 24.70 -13.16
N ALA A 572 8.72 24.27 -11.91
CA ALA A 572 9.72 23.24 -11.61
C ALA A 572 9.39 21.89 -12.28
N ILE A 573 8.11 21.49 -12.28
CA ILE A 573 7.68 20.26 -12.96
C ILE A 573 7.88 20.37 -14.48
N SER A 574 7.46 21.48 -15.06
CA SER A 574 7.48 21.75 -16.51
C SER A 574 8.89 21.91 -17.06
N HIS A 575 9.75 22.64 -16.35
CA HIS A 575 11.06 23.06 -16.86
C HIS A 575 12.24 22.26 -16.30
N MET A 576 12.07 21.53 -15.19
CA MET A 576 13.13 20.70 -14.61
C MET A 576 12.83 19.20 -14.75
N LEU A 577 11.70 18.75 -14.20
CA LEU A 577 11.41 17.31 -14.11
C LEU A 577 11.05 16.69 -15.45
N ILE A 578 10.10 17.28 -16.18
CA ILE A 578 9.66 16.76 -17.47
C ILE A 578 10.87 16.59 -18.42
N PRO A 579 11.71 17.62 -18.65
CA PRO A 579 12.87 17.47 -19.52
C PRO A 579 13.89 16.43 -19.04
N ALA A 580 14.08 16.25 -17.73
CA ALA A 580 15.00 15.25 -17.21
C ALA A 580 14.49 13.80 -17.42
N ILE A 581 13.17 13.59 -17.30
CA ILE A 581 12.53 12.30 -17.55
C ILE A 581 12.52 11.97 -19.05
N THR A 582 12.14 12.92 -19.89
CA THR A 582 11.91 12.70 -21.33
C THR A 582 13.14 12.92 -22.21
N GLU A 583 14.18 13.59 -21.67
CA GLU A 583 15.34 14.08 -22.43
C GLU A 583 14.95 15.05 -23.55
N ARG A 584 13.88 15.82 -23.34
CA ARG A 584 13.32 16.73 -24.35
C ARG A 584 12.76 17.98 -23.73
N LYS A 585 13.02 19.14 -24.36
CA LYS A 585 12.27 20.37 -24.06
C LYS A 585 10.86 20.27 -24.65
N CYS A 586 9.86 20.33 -23.79
CA CYS A 586 8.45 20.26 -24.18
C CYS A 586 7.89 21.65 -24.41
N ASN A 587 7.13 21.82 -25.50
CA ASN A 587 6.36 23.06 -25.73
C ASN A 587 5.02 23.01 -24.95
N GLN A 588 4.19 24.04 -25.08
CA GLN A 588 2.91 24.10 -24.36
C GLN A 588 1.95 22.95 -24.72
N LEU A 589 1.92 22.53 -26.00
CA LEU A 589 1.09 21.41 -26.43
C LEU A 589 1.56 20.10 -25.80
N ASP A 590 2.87 19.83 -25.83
CA ASP A 590 3.49 18.68 -25.16
C ASP A 590 3.16 18.70 -23.66
N ARG A 591 3.36 19.84 -22.99
CA ARG A 591 3.05 19.99 -21.56
C ARG A 591 1.58 19.67 -21.24
N ASN A 592 0.65 20.14 -22.07
CA ASN A 592 -0.77 19.87 -21.93
C ASN A 592 -1.09 18.39 -22.13
N ILE A 593 -0.46 17.71 -23.09
CA ILE A 593 -0.59 16.27 -23.32
C ILE A 593 -0.05 15.49 -22.11
N LEU A 594 1.16 15.80 -21.66
CA LEU A 594 1.81 15.09 -20.55
C LEU A 594 1.03 15.25 -19.22
N ALA A 595 0.27 16.34 -19.07
CA ALA A 595 -0.62 16.57 -17.93
C ALA A 595 -1.80 15.59 -17.88
N LEU A 596 -2.26 15.10 -19.02
CA LEU A 596 -3.41 14.21 -19.07
C LEU A 596 -3.14 12.90 -18.32
N PRO A 597 -4.18 12.26 -17.76
CA PRO A 597 -4.08 10.90 -17.25
C PRO A 597 -3.56 9.94 -18.32
N VAL A 598 -2.83 8.90 -17.90
CA VAL A 598 -2.25 7.92 -18.84
C VAL A 598 -3.31 7.24 -19.72
N ARG A 599 -4.50 6.99 -19.16
CA ARG A 599 -5.66 6.42 -19.90
C ARG A 599 -6.19 7.32 -21.03
N LEU A 600 -5.84 8.61 -21.03
CA LEU A 600 -6.19 9.60 -22.04
C LEU A 600 -4.95 10.04 -22.84
N GLY A 601 -3.92 9.19 -22.90
CA GLY A 601 -2.72 9.42 -23.71
C GLY A 601 -1.58 10.18 -23.02
N GLY A 602 -1.81 10.81 -21.87
CA GLY A 602 -0.76 11.56 -21.16
C GLY A 602 0.21 10.71 -20.33
N LEU A 603 0.98 11.37 -19.44
CA LEU A 603 1.88 10.73 -18.46
C LEU A 603 1.40 10.92 -17.01
N GLY A 604 0.26 11.57 -16.78
CA GLY A 604 -0.24 11.87 -15.44
C GLY A 604 0.65 12.84 -14.65
N LEU A 605 1.41 13.67 -15.37
CA LEU A 605 2.23 14.77 -14.83
C LEU A 605 1.36 16.03 -14.73
N GLY A 606 0.33 15.96 -13.88
CA GLY A 606 -0.70 16.99 -13.71
C GLY A 606 -0.13 18.39 -13.42
N ASN A 607 -0.94 19.42 -13.65
CA ASN A 607 -0.58 20.81 -13.36
C ASN A 607 -1.28 21.21 -12.04
N PRO A 608 -0.53 21.38 -10.93
CA PRO A 608 -1.12 21.61 -9.61
C PRO A 608 -1.90 22.93 -9.54
N SER A 609 -1.45 23.99 -10.23
CA SER A 609 -2.13 25.29 -10.24
C SER A 609 -3.51 25.19 -10.91
N LEU A 610 -3.60 24.53 -12.08
CA LEU A 610 -4.87 24.31 -12.79
C LEU A 610 -5.81 23.34 -12.05
N GLU A 611 -5.25 22.37 -11.32
CA GLU A 611 -6.04 21.36 -10.62
C GLU A 611 -6.62 21.85 -9.28
N ALA A 612 -6.00 22.86 -8.65
CA ALA A 612 -6.33 23.22 -7.26
C ALA A 612 -7.80 23.59 -7.05
N ARG A 613 -8.38 24.43 -7.91
CA ARG A 613 -9.79 24.85 -7.77
C ARG A 613 -10.75 23.66 -7.86
N CYS A 614 -10.54 22.79 -8.85
CA CYS A 614 -11.41 21.65 -9.10
C CYS A 614 -11.26 20.57 -8.02
N GLU A 615 -10.05 20.32 -7.53
CA GLU A 615 -9.81 19.38 -6.43
C GLU A 615 -10.41 19.86 -5.10
N TYR A 616 -10.32 21.17 -4.80
CA TYR A 616 -10.95 21.77 -3.63
C TYR A 616 -12.47 21.66 -3.70
N ALA A 617 -13.07 22.10 -4.81
CA ALA A 617 -14.53 22.02 -5.02
C ALA A 617 -15.04 20.56 -4.93
N SER A 618 -14.30 19.62 -5.52
CA SER A 618 -14.60 18.18 -5.43
C SER A 618 -14.54 17.67 -4.00
N SER A 619 -13.57 18.14 -3.21
CA SER A 619 -13.40 17.77 -1.80
C SER A 619 -14.56 18.29 -0.95
N VAL A 620 -14.91 19.57 -1.09
CA VAL A 620 -16.06 20.19 -0.40
C VAL A 620 -17.34 19.42 -0.71
N LYS A 621 -17.61 19.12 -1.99
CA LYS A 621 -18.81 18.38 -2.41
C LYS A 621 -18.87 16.95 -1.82
N VAL A 622 -17.75 16.22 -1.82
CA VAL A 622 -17.70 14.85 -1.28
C VAL A 622 -17.80 14.80 0.25
N THR A 623 -17.27 15.81 0.94
CA THR A 623 -17.22 15.86 2.41
C THR A 623 -18.46 16.51 3.03
N LYS A 624 -19.23 17.28 2.26
CA LYS A 624 -20.41 18.03 2.73
C LYS A 624 -21.32 17.24 3.68
N PRO A 625 -21.77 15.99 3.39
CA PRO A 625 -22.63 15.26 4.31
C PRO A 625 -22.00 15.02 5.69
N LEU A 626 -20.68 14.77 5.74
CA LEU A 626 -19.96 14.57 7.00
C LEU A 626 -19.67 15.89 7.71
N VAL A 627 -19.34 16.95 6.96
CA VAL A 627 -19.18 18.31 7.48
C VAL A 627 -20.45 18.77 8.18
N GLU A 628 -21.62 18.52 7.61
CA GLU A 628 -22.92 18.86 8.22
C GLU A 628 -23.13 18.16 9.59
N GLN A 629 -22.71 16.90 9.73
CA GLN A 629 -22.77 16.18 11.02
C GLN A 629 -21.78 16.75 12.04
N ILE A 630 -20.57 17.13 11.62
CA ILE A 630 -19.59 17.77 12.50
C ILE A 630 -20.10 19.14 12.95
N VAL A 631 -20.55 20.00 12.03
CA VAL A 631 -21.05 21.35 12.34
C VAL A 631 -22.26 21.31 13.28
N SER A 632 -23.16 20.33 13.09
CA SER A 632 -24.32 20.12 13.96
C SER A 632 -24.01 19.38 15.27
N GLN A 633 -22.75 18.96 15.47
CA GLN A 633 -22.31 18.18 16.64
C GLN A 633 -23.09 16.87 16.83
N SER A 634 -23.62 16.32 15.74
CA SER A 634 -24.30 15.04 15.73
C SER A 634 -23.28 13.90 15.89
N HIS A 635 -23.66 12.85 16.62
CA HIS A 635 -22.89 11.59 16.66
C HIS A 635 -23.17 10.71 15.43
N GLN A 636 -24.33 10.87 14.80
CA GLN A 636 -24.75 10.01 13.69
C GLN A 636 -23.93 10.30 12.43
N LEU A 637 -23.56 9.23 11.73
CA LEU A 637 -22.89 9.35 10.44
C LEU A 637 -23.88 9.75 9.34
N PRO A 638 -23.40 10.43 8.28
CA PRO A 638 -24.24 10.72 7.13
C PRO A 638 -24.71 9.45 6.44
N GLU A 639 -25.87 9.54 5.80
CA GLU A 639 -26.41 8.42 5.04
C GLU A 639 -25.42 7.96 3.95
N VAL A 640 -25.20 6.65 3.86
CA VAL A 640 -24.24 6.05 2.94
C VAL A 640 -24.62 6.33 1.48
N SER A 641 -25.92 6.44 1.18
CA SER A 641 -26.46 6.77 -0.15
C SER A 641 -26.02 8.17 -0.60
N LEU A 642 -26.20 9.19 0.25
CA LEU A 642 -25.80 10.58 -0.01
C LEU A 642 -24.30 10.68 -0.28
N THR A 643 -23.48 10.03 0.56
CA THR A 643 -22.02 10.02 0.40
C THR A 643 -21.60 9.33 -0.90
N LYS A 644 -22.26 8.24 -1.29
CA LYS A 644 -21.99 7.53 -2.56
C LYS A 644 -22.41 8.36 -3.77
N LEU A 645 -23.57 9.02 -3.72
CA LEU A 645 -24.06 9.89 -4.79
C LEU A 645 -23.10 11.05 -5.03
N ALA A 646 -22.69 11.78 -3.99
CA ALA A 646 -21.71 12.86 -4.12
C ALA A 646 -20.37 12.38 -4.72
N GLN A 647 -19.90 11.20 -4.31
CA GLN A 647 -18.69 10.57 -4.89
C GLN A 647 -18.86 10.19 -6.36
N GLN A 648 -20.03 9.66 -6.74
CA GLN A 648 -20.31 9.28 -8.13
C GLN A 648 -20.43 10.51 -9.03
N GLU A 649 -21.11 11.55 -8.56
CA GLU A 649 -21.28 12.81 -9.27
C GLU A 649 -19.93 13.48 -9.54
N VAL A 650 -19.10 13.66 -8.52
CA VAL A 650 -17.74 14.22 -8.66
C VAL A 650 -16.87 13.38 -9.60
N ARG A 651 -16.95 12.04 -9.52
CA ARG A 651 -16.23 11.16 -10.46
C ARG A 651 -16.71 11.32 -11.89
N SER A 652 -18.02 11.48 -12.10
CA SER A 652 -18.62 11.68 -13.42
C SER A 652 -18.21 13.03 -14.01
N GLU A 653 -18.35 14.11 -13.23
CA GLU A 653 -17.93 15.47 -13.60
C GLU A 653 -16.45 15.51 -13.97
N ARG A 654 -15.59 14.93 -13.12
CA ARG A 654 -14.15 14.85 -13.39
C ARG A 654 -13.83 14.04 -14.64
N SER A 655 -14.51 12.92 -14.90
CA SER A 655 -14.24 12.14 -16.12
C SER A 655 -14.64 12.93 -17.37
N LYS A 656 -15.81 13.58 -17.35
CA LYS A 656 -16.28 14.43 -18.47
C LYS A 656 -15.34 15.59 -18.73
N GLU A 657 -14.89 16.29 -17.70
CA GLU A 657 -13.94 17.41 -17.84
C GLU A 657 -12.61 16.94 -18.42
N LEU A 658 -12.07 15.81 -17.93
CA LEU A 658 -10.82 15.25 -18.45
C LEU A 658 -10.95 14.77 -19.90
N GLU A 659 -12.09 14.15 -20.26
CA GLU A 659 -12.39 13.74 -21.63
C GLU A 659 -12.52 14.94 -22.56
N HIS A 660 -13.26 15.99 -22.15
CA HIS A 660 -13.39 17.22 -22.92
C HIS A 660 -12.05 17.93 -23.10
N ARG A 661 -11.23 17.99 -22.05
CA ARG A 661 -9.87 18.55 -22.12
C ARG A 661 -8.98 17.75 -23.06
N ALA A 662 -9.04 16.42 -23.00
CA ALA A 662 -8.27 15.55 -23.89
C ALA A 662 -8.66 15.76 -25.35
N GLU A 663 -9.96 15.85 -25.65
CA GLU A 663 -10.46 16.10 -27.00
C GLU A 663 -10.00 17.47 -27.53
N ARG A 664 -10.13 18.54 -26.73
CA ARG A 664 -9.64 19.88 -27.12
C ARG A 664 -8.14 19.89 -27.41
N ILE A 665 -7.35 19.20 -26.60
CA ILE A 665 -5.90 19.09 -26.82
C ILE A 665 -5.62 18.33 -28.12
N LYS A 666 -6.37 17.25 -28.38
CA LYS A 666 -6.25 16.45 -29.61
C LYS A 666 -6.63 17.28 -30.84
N GLU A 667 -7.74 18.00 -30.83
CA GLU A 667 -8.18 18.88 -31.93
C GLU A 667 -7.13 19.93 -32.31
N MET A 668 -6.42 20.48 -31.32
CA MET A 668 -5.35 21.47 -31.53
C MET A 668 -4.02 20.83 -31.96
N ALA A 669 -3.86 19.52 -31.83
CA ALA A 669 -2.61 18.83 -32.11
C ALA A 669 -2.45 18.58 -33.62
N PRO A 670 -1.20 18.53 -34.15
CA PRO A 670 -0.95 18.08 -35.51
C PRO A 670 -1.47 16.65 -35.74
N ARG A 671 -1.88 16.31 -36.97
CA ARG A 671 -2.39 14.96 -37.32
C ARG A 671 -1.51 13.81 -36.82
N LYS A 672 -0.19 13.98 -36.91
CA LYS A 672 0.79 13.01 -36.40
C LYS A 672 0.62 12.74 -34.90
N THR A 673 0.50 13.81 -34.12
CA THR A 673 0.29 13.76 -32.67
C THR A 673 -1.11 13.24 -32.32
N GLN A 674 -2.15 13.61 -33.07
CA GLN A 674 -3.50 13.07 -32.88
C GLN A 674 -3.50 11.54 -32.95
N ARG A 675 -2.89 10.98 -34.00
CA ARG A 675 -2.76 9.53 -34.17
C ARG A 675 -1.96 8.89 -33.03
N ALA A 676 -0.87 9.51 -32.59
CA ALA A 676 -0.10 9.02 -31.45
C ALA A 676 -0.94 8.98 -30.16
N LEU A 677 -1.78 9.99 -29.91
CA LEU A 677 -2.69 10.03 -28.77
C LEU A 677 -3.74 8.91 -28.85
N ASP A 678 -4.32 8.67 -30.02
CA ASP A 678 -5.28 7.58 -30.22
C ASP A 678 -4.68 6.22 -29.86
N LEU A 679 -3.49 5.93 -30.37
CA LEU A 679 -2.74 4.71 -30.04
C LEU A 679 -2.37 4.64 -28.56
N ALA A 680 -2.03 5.77 -27.94
CA ALA A 680 -1.71 5.86 -26.52
C ALA A 680 -2.93 5.67 -25.59
N THR A 681 -4.16 5.79 -26.11
CA THR A 681 -5.41 5.51 -25.37
C THR A 681 -5.89 4.07 -25.50
N GLU A 682 -5.34 3.29 -26.44
CA GLU A 682 -5.73 1.90 -26.66
C GLU A 682 -5.54 1.03 -25.41
N LYS A 683 -6.40 0.02 -25.26
CA LYS A 683 -6.43 -0.80 -24.05
C LYS A 683 -5.12 -1.57 -23.88
N GLY A 684 -4.37 -1.23 -22.83
CA GLY A 684 -3.12 -1.90 -22.46
C GLY A 684 -1.85 -1.17 -22.91
N SER A 685 -1.95 -0.18 -23.81
CA SER A 685 -0.82 0.66 -24.27
C SER A 685 -0.07 1.38 -23.13
N SER A 686 -0.75 1.54 -22.01
CA SER A 686 -0.35 2.35 -20.86
C SER A 686 -0.01 1.50 -19.62
N ALA A 687 0.00 0.16 -19.75
CA ALA A 687 0.20 -0.74 -18.62
C ALA A 687 1.56 -0.53 -17.94
N TRP A 688 2.62 -0.34 -18.72
CA TRP A 688 3.99 -0.11 -18.23
C TRP A 688 4.17 1.17 -17.41
N LEU A 689 3.33 2.19 -17.67
CA LEU A 689 3.30 3.47 -16.93
C LEU A 689 2.43 3.43 -15.67
N THR A 690 1.57 2.42 -15.54
CA THR A 690 0.55 2.32 -14.47
C THR A 690 0.84 1.21 -13.46
N VAL A 691 1.96 0.50 -13.63
CA VAL A 691 2.48 -0.48 -12.67
C VAL A 691 3.78 0.01 -12.04
N LEU A 692 4.08 -0.47 -10.83
CA LEU A 692 5.39 -0.25 -10.23
C LEU A 692 6.46 -1.04 -11.01
N PRO A 693 7.66 -0.47 -11.25
CA PRO A 693 8.75 -1.13 -11.97
C PRO A 693 9.45 -2.17 -11.08
N LEU A 694 8.72 -3.21 -10.68
CA LEU A 694 9.23 -4.24 -9.78
C LEU A 694 10.25 -5.15 -10.48
N GLN A 695 11.51 -5.06 -10.06
CA GLN A 695 12.61 -5.83 -10.67
C GLN A 695 12.45 -7.34 -10.49
N ASP A 696 11.91 -7.80 -9.36
CA ASP A 696 11.63 -9.23 -9.13
C ASP A 696 10.56 -9.80 -10.10
N LEU A 697 9.79 -8.93 -10.75
CA LEU A 697 8.80 -9.27 -11.79
C LEU A 697 9.28 -8.90 -13.20
N GLY A 698 10.51 -8.39 -13.32
CA GLY A 698 11.10 -7.89 -14.57
C GLY A 698 10.40 -6.65 -15.14
N PHE A 699 9.64 -5.89 -14.34
CA PHE A 699 8.92 -4.70 -14.84
C PHE A 699 9.81 -3.46 -14.98
N ASP A 700 11.09 -3.57 -14.60
CA ASP A 700 12.08 -2.52 -14.78
C ASP A 700 12.52 -2.40 -16.24
N LEU A 701 12.66 -1.16 -16.69
CA LEU A 701 13.26 -0.78 -17.97
C LEU A 701 14.55 -0.04 -17.66
N ASN A 702 15.57 -0.26 -18.49
CA ASN A 702 16.79 0.51 -18.43
C ASN A 702 16.50 1.97 -18.84
N LYS A 703 17.46 2.87 -18.55
CA LYS A 703 17.32 4.31 -18.81
C LYS A 703 16.92 4.62 -20.26
N ARG A 704 17.54 3.92 -21.22
CA ARG A 704 17.35 4.16 -22.66
C ARG A 704 16.03 3.57 -23.13
N GLU A 705 15.73 2.32 -22.76
CA GLU A 705 14.43 1.66 -23.00
C GLU A 705 13.26 2.54 -22.55
N PHE A 706 13.31 3.09 -21.33
CA PHE A 706 12.23 3.95 -20.82
C PHE A 706 12.07 5.24 -21.64
N ARG A 707 13.17 5.91 -22.01
CA ARG A 707 13.11 7.17 -22.75
C ARG A 707 12.67 6.95 -24.19
N ASP A 708 13.19 5.91 -24.81
CA ASP A 708 12.81 5.52 -26.16
C ASP A 708 11.34 5.14 -26.18
N ALA A 709 10.85 4.34 -25.21
CA ALA A 709 9.42 4.06 -25.01
C ALA A 709 8.55 5.33 -24.91
N VAL A 710 8.97 6.34 -24.15
CA VAL A 710 8.24 7.64 -24.09
C VAL A 710 8.24 8.34 -25.46
N LYS A 711 9.39 8.41 -26.14
CA LYS A 711 9.50 9.05 -27.46
C LYS A 711 8.62 8.35 -28.48
N LEU A 712 8.69 7.03 -28.49
CA LEU A 712 7.90 6.09 -29.27
C LEU A 712 6.39 6.29 -29.05
N ARG A 713 5.95 6.40 -27.79
CA ARG A 713 4.54 6.67 -27.43
C ARG A 713 3.98 7.95 -28.05
N TYR A 714 4.78 9.02 -28.12
CA TYR A 714 4.37 10.33 -28.65
C TYR A 714 4.81 10.58 -30.09
N ASP A 715 5.36 9.56 -30.76
CA ASP A 715 5.93 9.65 -32.10
C ASP A 715 6.94 10.82 -32.24
N TRP A 716 7.74 10.98 -31.18
CA TRP A 716 8.88 11.89 -31.13
C TRP A 716 10.11 11.25 -31.77
N PRO A 717 11.04 12.06 -32.30
CA PRO A 717 12.29 11.54 -32.85
C PRO A 717 13.10 10.77 -31.80
N VAL A 718 13.50 9.55 -32.15
CA VAL A 718 14.49 8.76 -31.41
C VAL A 718 15.87 9.11 -31.96
N GLU A 719 16.81 9.40 -31.07
CA GLU A 719 18.18 9.77 -31.41
C GLU A 719 19.06 8.51 -31.45
N ASP A 720 20.23 8.60 -32.09
CA ASP A 720 21.21 7.52 -32.13
C ASP A 720 20.69 6.18 -32.73
N ILE A 721 19.82 6.27 -33.74
CA ILE A 721 19.39 5.10 -34.53
C ILE A 721 20.43 4.76 -35.62
N PRO A 722 20.55 3.49 -36.03
CA PRO A 722 21.37 3.11 -37.18
C PRO A 722 21.04 3.92 -38.43
N SER A 723 21.98 4.04 -39.38
CA SER A 723 21.71 4.67 -40.68
C SER A 723 21.02 3.72 -41.67
N THR A 724 21.29 2.41 -41.56
CA THR A 724 20.85 1.40 -42.52
C THR A 724 20.30 0.16 -41.79
N CYS A 725 19.21 -0.41 -42.31
CA CYS A 725 18.63 -1.67 -41.83
C CYS A 725 19.35 -2.88 -42.43
N ALA A 726 19.21 -4.07 -41.81
CA ALA A 726 19.77 -5.32 -42.34
C ALA A 726 19.27 -5.69 -43.75
N CYS A 727 18.14 -5.13 -44.20
CA CYS A 727 17.66 -5.29 -45.57
C CYS A 727 18.35 -4.37 -46.60
N GLY A 728 19.20 -3.43 -46.17
CA GLY A 728 19.87 -2.44 -47.02
C GLY A 728 19.17 -1.09 -47.15
N GLU A 729 17.92 -0.95 -46.69
CA GLU A 729 17.17 0.31 -46.71
C GLU A 729 17.59 1.28 -45.59
N ALA A 730 17.26 2.56 -45.75
CA ALA A 730 17.46 3.56 -44.69
C ALA A 730 16.69 3.18 -43.42
N PHE A 731 17.36 3.22 -42.27
CA PHE A 731 16.75 2.84 -41.01
C PHE A 731 15.90 3.98 -40.46
N THR A 732 14.61 3.71 -40.26
CA THR A 732 13.68 4.56 -39.52
C THR A 732 12.92 3.70 -38.52
N VAL A 733 12.35 4.32 -37.49
CA VAL A 733 11.46 3.61 -36.54
C VAL A 733 10.32 2.92 -37.29
N ASP A 734 9.72 3.59 -38.26
CA ASP A 734 8.65 2.98 -39.06
C ASP A 734 9.14 1.78 -39.87
N HIS A 735 10.33 1.89 -40.48
CA HIS A 735 10.91 0.81 -41.26
C HIS A 735 11.28 -0.40 -40.40
N SER A 736 11.93 -0.18 -39.25
CA SER A 736 12.33 -1.28 -38.34
C SER A 736 11.11 -2.07 -37.85
N MET A 737 9.97 -1.41 -37.70
CA MET A 737 8.72 -1.99 -37.24
C MET A 737 7.94 -2.77 -38.32
N ILE A 738 8.30 -2.63 -39.60
CA ILE A 738 7.66 -3.33 -40.73
C ILE A 738 8.60 -4.24 -41.52
N CYS A 739 9.92 -4.15 -41.29
CA CYS A 739 10.92 -4.91 -42.01
C CYS A 739 10.95 -6.39 -41.56
N LYS A 740 10.64 -7.29 -42.48
CA LYS A 740 10.69 -8.75 -42.24
C LYS A 740 12.11 -9.30 -42.15
N LEU A 741 13.06 -8.65 -42.82
CA LEU A 741 14.48 -9.05 -42.82
C LEU A 741 15.25 -8.48 -41.62
N GLY A 742 14.75 -7.40 -41.02
CA GLY A 742 15.33 -6.77 -39.83
C GLY A 742 15.04 -7.53 -38.52
N GLY A 743 14.19 -8.55 -38.55
CA GLY A 743 13.95 -9.46 -37.43
C GLY A 743 12.96 -8.97 -36.36
N PHE A 744 12.80 -7.66 -36.14
CA PHE A 744 11.98 -7.12 -35.04
C PHE A 744 10.51 -7.56 -35.03
N ILE A 745 9.83 -7.61 -36.18
CA ILE A 745 8.44 -8.10 -36.23
C ILE A 745 8.37 -9.57 -35.80
N THR A 746 9.28 -10.39 -36.31
CA THR A 746 9.34 -11.82 -36.01
C THR A 746 9.65 -12.04 -34.54
N GLN A 747 10.59 -11.28 -33.98
CA GLN A 747 10.93 -11.33 -32.57
C GLN A 747 9.72 -10.99 -31.70
N ARG A 748 9.07 -9.84 -31.93
CA ARG A 748 7.86 -9.42 -31.18
C ARG A 748 6.72 -10.43 -31.28
N HIS A 749 6.53 -11.01 -32.48
CA HIS A 749 5.52 -12.04 -32.69
C HIS A 749 5.82 -13.28 -31.85
N ASN A 750 7.06 -13.77 -31.91
CA ASN A 750 7.48 -14.96 -31.19
C ASN A 750 7.45 -14.73 -29.68
N GLU A 751 7.91 -13.58 -29.18
CA GLU A 751 7.85 -13.22 -27.76
C GLU A 751 6.40 -13.26 -27.23
N LEU A 752 5.45 -12.64 -27.94
CA LEU A 752 4.05 -12.65 -27.54
C LEU A 752 3.42 -14.05 -27.63
N ARG A 753 3.72 -14.80 -28.69
CA ARG A 753 3.25 -16.17 -28.87
C ARG A 753 3.75 -17.09 -27.77
N ASP A 754 5.05 -17.05 -27.50
CA ASP A 754 5.71 -17.91 -26.53
C ASP A 754 5.23 -17.58 -25.11
N LEU A 755 5.04 -16.28 -24.80
CA LEU A 755 4.45 -15.83 -23.53
C LEU A 755 3.01 -16.30 -23.35
N GLU A 756 2.17 -16.20 -24.38
CA GLU A 756 0.79 -16.69 -24.32
C GLU A 756 0.74 -18.22 -24.15
N ALA A 757 1.60 -18.96 -24.86
CA ALA A 757 1.73 -20.40 -24.70
C ALA A 757 2.22 -20.79 -23.29
N GLU A 758 3.20 -20.07 -22.73
CA GLU A 758 3.65 -20.26 -21.35
C GLU A 758 2.48 -20.07 -20.36
N PHE A 759 1.70 -19.01 -20.53
CA PHE A 759 0.53 -18.74 -19.69
C PHE A 759 -0.56 -19.81 -19.81
N LEU A 760 -0.81 -20.32 -21.02
CA LEU A 760 -1.73 -21.42 -21.24
C LEU A 760 -1.21 -22.71 -20.60
N SER A 761 0.09 -23.00 -20.68
CA SER A 761 0.70 -24.20 -20.08
C SER A 761 0.58 -24.27 -18.55
N MET A 762 0.36 -23.12 -17.89
CA MET A 762 0.10 -23.07 -16.45
C MET A 762 -1.30 -23.58 -16.07
N VAL A 763 -2.25 -23.60 -17.01
CA VAL A 763 -3.67 -23.94 -16.76
C VAL A 763 -4.18 -25.10 -17.62
N CYS A 764 -3.53 -25.39 -18.75
CA CYS A 764 -3.84 -26.47 -19.67
C CYS A 764 -2.69 -27.48 -19.71
N SER A 765 -3.00 -28.76 -19.82
CA SER A 765 -2.00 -29.84 -19.81
C SER A 765 -1.38 -30.13 -21.18
N ASP A 766 -2.03 -29.68 -22.24
CA ASP A 766 -1.71 -29.98 -23.63
C ASP A 766 -1.75 -28.66 -24.39
N VAL A 767 -0.55 -28.09 -24.62
CA VAL A 767 -0.32 -26.79 -25.25
C VAL A 767 0.84 -26.94 -26.22
N GLU A 768 0.61 -26.55 -27.47
CA GLU A 768 1.61 -26.66 -28.53
C GLU A 768 1.83 -25.30 -29.21
N ILE A 769 3.08 -25.01 -29.55
CA ILE A 769 3.47 -23.83 -30.33
C ILE A 769 3.64 -24.25 -31.79
N GLU A 770 3.09 -23.46 -32.70
CA GLU A 770 3.09 -23.73 -34.14
C GLU A 770 2.53 -25.11 -34.55
N PRO A 771 1.37 -25.56 -34.00
CA PRO A 771 0.76 -26.86 -34.34
C PRO A 771 0.42 -26.97 -35.83
N VAL A 772 0.66 -28.15 -36.41
CA VAL A 772 0.24 -28.48 -37.77
C VAL A 772 -1.26 -28.74 -37.77
N LEU A 773 -1.98 -28.08 -38.67
CA LEU A 773 -3.42 -28.29 -38.85
C LEU A 773 -3.69 -29.57 -39.61
N GLN A 774 -4.83 -30.21 -39.33
CA GLN A 774 -5.26 -31.41 -40.03
C GLN A 774 -5.31 -31.22 -41.54
N ASP A 775 -4.87 -32.24 -42.27
CA ASP A 775 -4.87 -32.27 -43.74
C ASP A 775 -6.30 -32.29 -44.29
N ILE A 776 -6.44 -31.72 -45.49
CA ILE A 776 -7.70 -31.73 -46.24
C ILE A 776 -7.75 -33.03 -47.04
N SER A 777 -8.75 -33.87 -46.75
CA SER A 777 -8.90 -35.22 -47.31
C SER A 777 -10.09 -35.35 -48.27
N GLY A 778 -10.91 -34.31 -48.40
CA GLY A 778 -12.02 -34.21 -49.35
C GLY A 778 -12.92 -32.98 -49.16
N GLU A 779 -12.61 -32.12 -48.21
CA GLU A 779 -13.44 -31.01 -47.76
C GLU A 779 -13.31 -29.79 -48.69
N HIS A 780 -14.44 -29.16 -49.00
CA HIS A 780 -14.48 -28.00 -49.88
C HIS A 780 -14.42 -26.71 -49.07
N LEU A 781 -13.21 -26.16 -48.90
CA LEU A 781 -13.03 -24.85 -48.28
C LEU A 781 -13.28 -23.69 -49.26
N ASN A 782 -13.88 -22.62 -48.76
CA ASN A 782 -14.14 -21.35 -49.43
C ASN A 782 -12.90 -20.74 -50.09
N ARG A 783 -13.18 -19.82 -51.03
CA ARG A 783 -12.13 -19.07 -51.75
C ARG A 783 -11.40 -18.13 -50.79
N GLY A 784 -10.14 -18.45 -50.50
CA GLY A 784 -9.27 -17.67 -49.61
C GLY A 784 -8.81 -18.41 -48.35
N SER A 785 -9.33 -19.61 -48.08
CA SER A 785 -8.86 -20.49 -47.01
C SER A 785 -7.46 -21.06 -47.33
N ASN A 786 -6.62 -21.24 -46.31
CA ASN A 786 -5.28 -21.80 -46.47
C ASN A 786 -5.36 -23.32 -46.67
N LYS A 787 -5.01 -23.80 -47.87
CA LYS A 787 -5.10 -25.22 -48.29
C LYS A 787 -3.77 -25.96 -48.25
N ALA A 788 -2.70 -25.35 -47.75
CA ALA A 788 -1.40 -25.99 -47.65
C ALA A 788 -1.43 -27.19 -46.67
N GLN A 789 -0.77 -28.29 -46.99
CA GLN A 789 -0.74 -29.48 -46.13
C GLN A 789 -0.03 -29.19 -44.79
N ASP A 790 1.00 -28.35 -44.81
CA ASP A 790 1.78 -27.94 -43.63
C ASP A 790 1.24 -26.66 -42.95
N ALA A 791 -0.05 -26.32 -43.14
CA ALA A 791 -0.61 -25.12 -42.55
C ALA A 791 -0.53 -25.16 -41.02
N ARG A 792 -0.03 -24.07 -40.42
CA ARG A 792 0.12 -23.93 -38.96
C ARG A 792 -0.69 -22.75 -38.43
N LEU A 793 -1.12 -22.86 -37.18
CA LEU A 793 -1.54 -21.75 -36.31
C LEU A 793 -0.49 -21.52 -35.25
N ASP A 794 -0.57 -20.43 -34.49
CA ASP A 794 0.55 -20.06 -33.59
C ASP A 794 0.55 -20.84 -32.27
N ILE A 795 -0.64 -21.10 -31.72
CA ILE A 795 -0.79 -21.79 -30.43
C ILE A 795 -2.01 -22.72 -30.47
N HIS A 796 -1.87 -23.91 -29.90
CA HIS A 796 -2.95 -24.83 -29.54
C HIS A 796 -3.00 -25.01 -28.02
N ALA A 797 -4.20 -25.12 -27.46
CA ALA A 797 -4.40 -25.49 -26.07
C ALA A 797 -5.67 -26.33 -25.89
N ARG A 798 -5.55 -27.51 -25.25
CA ARG A 798 -6.68 -28.40 -24.96
C ARG A 798 -7.25 -28.18 -23.57
N GLY A 799 -8.57 -28.12 -23.48
CA GLY A 799 -9.29 -27.97 -22.21
C GLY A 799 -9.42 -26.52 -21.73
N PHE A 800 -9.05 -25.54 -22.55
CA PHE A 800 -9.08 -24.12 -22.19
C PHE A 800 -10.51 -23.58 -22.05
N TRP A 801 -11.39 -23.87 -23.01
CA TRP A 801 -12.79 -23.41 -23.01
C TRP A 801 -13.77 -24.46 -22.52
N GLU A 802 -13.68 -25.65 -23.11
CA GLU A 802 -14.48 -26.79 -22.74
C GLU A 802 -13.55 -27.95 -22.44
N ARG A 803 -13.93 -28.75 -21.44
CA ARG A 803 -13.16 -29.91 -21.04
C ARG A 803 -12.93 -30.81 -22.26
N HIS A 804 -11.67 -31.16 -22.51
CA HIS A 804 -11.22 -32.03 -23.62
C HIS A 804 -11.33 -31.47 -25.05
N ARG A 805 -11.85 -30.26 -25.29
CA ARG A 805 -11.80 -29.62 -26.62
C ARG A 805 -10.53 -28.81 -26.83
N SER A 806 -10.02 -28.76 -28.05
CA SER A 806 -8.92 -27.87 -28.41
C SER A 806 -9.41 -26.46 -28.72
N ALA A 807 -8.54 -25.50 -28.44
CA ALA A 807 -8.66 -24.12 -28.86
C ALA A 807 -7.36 -23.73 -29.59
N PHE A 808 -7.50 -23.09 -30.75
CA PHE A 808 -6.36 -22.54 -31.48
C PHE A 808 -6.38 -21.02 -31.42
N SER A 809 -5.19 -20.44 -31.29
CA SER A 809 -4.94 -19.00 -31.27
C SER A 809 -3.97 -18.59 -32.38
N TYR A 810 -4.16 -17.37 -32.88
CA TYR A 810 -3.24 -16.69 -33.79
C TYR A 810 -2.83 -15.34 -33.20
N VAL A 811 -1.54 -15.02 -33.24
CA VAL A 811 -0.92 -13.79 -32.77
C VAL A 811 -0.61 -12.90 -33.98
N ARG A 812 -1.08 -11.66 -33.96
CA ARG A 812 -0.75 -10.68 -35.00
C ARG A 812 -0.04 -9.48 -34.40
N VAL A 813 1.16 -9.22 -34.92
CA VAL A 813 1.91 -7.99 -34.67
C VAL A 813 1.78 -7.08 -35.90
N CYS A 814 1.35 -5.84 -35.68
CA CYS A 814 1.29 -4.82 -36.72
C CYS A 814 1.90 -3.50 -36.22
N HIS A 815 2.29 -2.64 -37.16
CA HIS A 815 2.75 -1.29 -36.88
C HIS A 815 1.68 -0.29 -37.34
N PRO A 816 0.89 0.30 -36.43
CA PRO A 816 -0.22 1.17 -36.82
C PRO A 816 0.21 2.41 -37.61
N ASN A 817 1.46 2.88 -37.49
CA ASN A 817 1.96 4.04 -38.24
C ASN A 817 2.53 3.69 -39.63
N ALA A 818 2.46 2.43 -40.05
CA ALA A 818 2.83 2.04 -41.41
C ALA A 818 2.04 2.85 -42.46
N VAL A 819 2.69 3.18 -43.57
CA VAL A 819 2.10 4.01 -44.65
C VAL A 819 0.75 3.47 -45.12
N SER A 820 0.60 2.15 -45.21
CA SER A 820 -0.64 1.47 -45.61
C SER A 820 -1.82 1.66 -44.66
N TYR A 821 -1.58 2.10 -43.42
CA TYR A 821 -2.60 2.24 -42.37
C TYR A 821 -2.82 3.69 -41.93
N ARG A 822 -2.09 4.64 -42.52
CA ARG A 822 -2.03 6.04 -42.06
C ARG A 822 -3.41 6.70 -41.98
N ASP A 823 -4.31 6.35 -42.90
CA ASP A 823 -5.67 6.90 -42.98
C ASP A 823 -6.73 5.97 -42.37
N LEU A 824 -6.31 4.91 -41.68
CA LEU A 824 -7.20 3.98 -41.00
C LEU A 824 -7.17 4.20 -39.48
N GLU A 825 -8.34 4.12 -38.88
CA GLU A 825 -8.52 4.07 -37.42
C GLU A 825 -7.98 2.73 -36.86
N PRO A 826 -7.45 2.70 -35.63
CA PRO A 826 -6.94 1.47 -35.01
C PRO A 826 -7.92 0.29 -35.10
N GLN A 827 -9.22 0.54 -34.86
CA GLN A 827 -10.24 -0.51 -34.90
C GLN A 827 -10.48 -1.05 -36.32
N GLN A 828 -10.26 -0.23 -37.36
CA GLN A 828 -10.31 -0.70 -38.74
C GLN A 828 -9.13 -1.61 -39.06
N ILE A 829 -7.92 -1.25 -38.59
CA ILE A 829 -6.71 -2.08 -38.75
C ILE A 829 -6.91 -3.44 -38.08
N TYR A 830 -7.46 -3.47 -36.86
CA TYR A 830 -7.74 -4.72 -36.14
C TYR A 830 -8.73 -5.60 -36.89
N ARG A 831 -9.85 -5.03 -37.37
CA ARG A 831 -10.85 -5.76 -38.16
C ARG A 831 -10.27 -6.30 -39.46
N LEU A 832 -9.42 -5.53 -40.14
CA LEU A 832 -8.77 -5.96 -41.38
C LEU A 832 -7.92 -7.21 -41.14
N HIS A 833 -7.06 -7.20 -40.12
CA HIS A 833 -6.22 -8.36 -39.78
C HIS A 833 -7.02 -9.55 -39.27
N GLU A 834 -8.05 -9.30 -38.45
CA GLU A 834 -8.93 -10.36 -37.95
C GLU A 834 -9.67 -11.04 -39.10
N ASN A 835 -10.25 -10.27 -40.02
CA ASN A 835 -10.97 -10.79 -41.19
C ASN A 835 -10.04 -11.52 -42.15
N GLU A 836 -8.81 -11.01 -42.36
CA GLU A 836 -7.78 -11.70 -43.14
C GLU A 836 -7.52 -13.11 -42.58
N LYS A 837 -7.37 -13.24 -41.25
CA LYS A 837 -7.09 -14.52 -40.61
C LYS A 837 -8.31 -15.42 -40.48
N LYS A 838 -9.52 -14.86 -40.28
CA LYS A 838 -10.79 -15.60 -40.35
C LYS A 838 -10.94 -16.27 -41.70
N ARG A 839 -10.72 -15.51 -42.77
CA ARG A 839 -10.80 -16.02 -44.14
C ARG A 839 -9.79 -17.14 -44.40
N LEU A 840 -8.60 -17.06 -43.81
CA LEU A 840 -7.55 -18.07 -44.02
C LEU A 840 -7.79 -19.38 -43.25
N TYR A 841 -8.28 -19.32 -42.00
CA TYR A 841 -8.22 -20.46 -41.09
C TYR A 841 -9.57 -20.88 -40.45
N SER A 842 -10.59 -20.03 -40.44
CA SER A 842 -11.82 -20.28 -39.66
C SER A 842 -12.54 -21.55 -40.07
N GLU A 843 -12.77 -21.70 -41.36
CA GLU A 843 -13.45 -22.88 -41.92
C GLU A 843 -12.61 -24.14 -41.70
N ARG A 844 -11.29 -24.05 -41.88
CA ARG A 844 -10.38 -25.19 -41.68
C ARG A 844 -10.37 -25.68 -40.23
N VAL A 845 -10.48 -24.79 -39.24
CA VAL A 845 -10.51 -25.20 -37.81
C VAL A 845 -11.91 -25.61 -37.36
N LEU A 846 -12.96 -24.92 -37.81
CA LEU A 846 -14.33 -25.23 -37.40
C LEU A 846 -14.85 -26.51 -38.06
N ASP A 847 -14.60 -26.69 -39.36
CA ASP A 847 -15.25 -27.75 -40.15
C ASP A 847 -14.48 -29.07 -40.14
N LEU A 848 -13.14 -29.03 -40.01
CA LEU A 848 -12.32 -30.25 -39.96
C LEU A 848 -12.08 -30.75 -38.54
N SER A 849 -11.86 -29.85 -37.57
CA SER A 849 -11.47 -30.24 -36.22
C SER A 849 -12.58 -30.12 -35.17
N MET A 850 -13.79 -29.64 -35.52
CA MET A 850 -14.94 -29.45 -34.61
C MET A 850 -14.58 -28.68 -33.31
N GLU A 851 -13.67 -27.71 -33.43
CA GLU A 851 -13.03 -27.04 -32.31
C GLU A 851 -13.20 -25.52 -32.36
N HIS A 852 -13.05 -24.85 -31.21
CA HIS A 852 -13.23 -23.40 -31.12
C HIS A 852 -12.01 -22.66 -31.68
N LEU A 853 -12.18 -21.89 -32.78
CA LEU A 853 -11.16 -20.95 -33.24
C LEU A 853 -11.30 -19.61 -32.51
N ARG A 854 -10.20 -19.14 -31.90
CA ARG A 854 -10.10 -17.75 -31.44
C ARG A 854 -9.03 -17.02 -32.23
N LEU A 855 -9.43 -16.00 -32.96
CA LEU A 855 -8.49 -15.07 -33.57
C LEU A 855 -8.30 -13.91 -32.62
N TRP A 856 -7.12 -13.88 -32.01
CA TRP A 856 -6.70 -12.74 -31.22
C TRP A 856 -6.13 -11.69 -32.17
N SER A 857 -6.98 -10.79 -32.65
CA SER A 857 -6.54 -9.43 -32.98
C SER A 857 -6.32 -8.71 -31.65
N LEU A 858 -5.28 -9.10 -30.89
CA LEU A 858 -4.96 -8.45 -29.61
C LEU A 858 -4.77 -6.95 -29.88
N PRO A 859 -5.61 -6.06 -29.31
CA PRO A 859 -5.31 -4.64 -29.20
C PRO A 859 -4.24 -4.42 -28.12
N ARG A 860 -3.62 -5.49 -27.57
CA ARG A 860 -2.55 -5.38 -26.59
C ARG A 860 -1.31 -4.87 -27.31
N LEU A 861 -1.25 -3.55 -27.44
CA LEU A 861 -0.04 -2.73 -27.36
C LEU A 861 0.66 -2.92 -25.99
N ALA A 862 0.76 -4.14 -25.49
CA ALA A 862 1.52 -4.46 -24.29
C ALA A 862 2.77 -5.18 -24.77
N GLU A 863 3.93 -4.61 -24.44
CA GLU A 863 5.27 -5.04 -24.85
C GLU A 863 5.75 -4.51 -26.20
N TRP A 864 5.54 -3.21 -26.47
CA TRP A 864 6.31 -2.50 -27.49
C TRP A 864 7.70 -2.06 -27.00
N GLU A 865 7.99 -2.17 -25.70
CA GLU A 865 9.02 -1.36 -25.05
C GLU A 865 10.16 -2.16 -24.39
N ARG A 866 10.12 -3.49 -24.46
CA ARG A 866 11.28 -4.33 -24.05
C ARG A 866 12.17 -4.72 -25.22
N SER A 867 11.66 -4.67 -26.44
CA SER A 867 12.34 -5.16 -27.65
C SER A 867 12.84 -4.02 -28.56
N ALA A 868 12.76 -2.76 -28.10
CA ALA A 868 13.26 -1.57 -28.79
C ALA A 868 14.70 -1.24 -28.34
#